data_AF-A0A974H6J3-F1
#
_entry.id   AF-A0A974H6J3-F1
#
_cell.length_a   1.000
_cell.length_b   1.000
_cell.length_c   1.000
_cell.angle_alpha   90.00
_cell.angle_beta   90.00
_cell.angle_gamma   90.00
#
_symmetry.space_group_name_H-M   'P 1'
#
loop_
_entity.id
_entity.type
_entity.pdbx_description
1 polymer ?
#
loop_
_entity_poly.entity_id
_entity_poly.type
_entity_poly.pdbx_seq_one_letter_code
_entity_poly.pdbx_strand_id
1 'polypeptide(L)'
;MAGNKEKVCEFLYNSPPSTTLIIRKNVGISKMPELNQILNTLEKQGEACKASTNPVKWTLTDKKRERILIKKRADEIHQMEMNLEEATKGEPPAEKELENGQQAASVLEASNIELAEGQAPSGVFIADQNVPPLEASGEPPRKRAKGGNEFDDFENGKWASDDVPETMNTINTADALAVTQEELGMEYPQAYEPVKEFSRLDKLLSCQEKNPVSGLLEFTHYCSQQCDFALLNQSGPSHDPRFKIQAVIDGRRFPVAEANSKKTAKKDAAALALRILLREEQGGTEDEVMAENTQVPEVKEEQNVPAQPSFSCNKNPISLLMEHGQKSGNMCEFQLVSQEGPPHDPKFTYTVKIGNQTFPPVVANNKKMAKHLAAEAAVRELLGEGALQPEKFDPSYNANPTEFPAIPELSAEDLKMAQSSSVGDLIKYLNANPVSGLLEYARAKGFAAEFKMVNQTGPPHDPKFVFQAKVGGRWFPAVSASNKKQAKAEAADAALRVLIGEAEKAAREGDIMAELPVSGSTFHDQIAMLSHQKFNNLTARIQNSLMGRKILAAIIMKKSSDDLGTVVSIGTGNRCVKGEELSLSGETVNDCHAEVVSRRGFIRFLYSQLMKYNPDVPDDSIFEEAEGDMLRVRPGVTFHLYISTAPCGDGALFDKSCSDQPSAEGDTQHCPIFENVKQGKLRTKVENGEGTIPVESSDIVPTWDGIQHGERLRTMSCSDKILRWNVLGLQGGLLSHFVEPVYLSSLTLGYLFSKGHLTRAICCRMSRNGEAFQNQLPDLYIVNHPEVGRVSVYDSTRQTGKTKESSVNWCLADEEAEVLDGTKGKVEGSKLEISRVSKLHMFTLFQELCLLRGRHDLLALSSYSDVKATAASYQTAKGQFFKALQEMGYGNWISKPQEEKCFSLSI
;
A
#
# COMPACT_ATOMS: atom_id res chain seq x y z
N MET A 1 -15.76 41.73 1.52
CA MET A 1 -14.71 40.80 2.02
C MET A 1 -13.96 40.12 0.88
N ALA A 2 -14.41 39.00 0.28
CA ALA A 2 -13.61 38.22 -0.68
C ALA A 2 -13.02 39.04 -1.86
N GLY A 3 -13.85 39.76 -2.61
CA GLY A 3 -13.37 40.62 -3.71
C GLY A 3 -12.45 41.78 -3.27
N ASN A 4 -12.59 42.27 -2.03
CA ASN A 4 -11.68 43.28 -1.49
C ASN A 4 -10.32 42.65 -1.11
N LYS A 5 -10.30 41.38 -0.66
CA LYS A 5 -9.07 40.62 -0.43
C LYS A 5 -8.30 40.40 -1.74
N GLU A 6 -8.97 40.03 -2.82
CA GLU A 6 -8.34 39.79 -4.13
C GLU A 6 -7.72 41.08 -4.69
N LYS A 7 -8.44 42.22 -4.65
CA LYS A 7 -7.88 43.53 -5.05
C LYS A 7 -6.68 43.98 -4.21
N VAL A 8 -6.67 43.70 -2.89
CA VAL A 8 -5.49 43.96 -2.04
C VAL A 8 -4.31 43.07 -2.45
N CYS A 9 -4.55 41.78 -2.75
CA CYS A 9 -3.50 40.90 -3.25
C CYS A 9 -2.96 41.36 -4.61
N GLU A 10 -3.82 41.71 -5.56
CA GLU A 10 -3.41 42.17 -6.88
C GLU A 10 -2.60 43.48 -6.81
N PHE A 11 -3.03 44.44 -6.00
CA PHE A 11 -2.28 45.67 -5.77
C PHE A 11 -0.89 45.38 -5.19
N LEU A 12 -0.80 44.53 -4.16
CA LEU A 12 0.48 44.15 -3.53
C LEU A 12 1.35 43.22 -4.40
N TYR A 13 0.75 42.53 -5.38
CA TYR A 13 1.48 41.76 -6.38
C TYR A 13 2.23 42.69 -7.33
N ASN A 14 1.54 43.70 -7.88
CA ASN A 14 2.09 44.66 -8.84
C ASN A 14 2.90 45.82 -8.21
N SER A 15 2.87 45.98 -6.87
CA SER A 15 3.51 47.10 -6.17
C SER A 15 4.67 46.68 -5.26
N PRO A 16 5.67 47.56 -5.05
CA PRO A 16 6.67 47.39 -3.99
C PRO A 16 6.02 47.49 -2.58
N PRO A 17 6.73 47.09 -1.50
CA PRO A 17 6.20 47.09 -0.14
C PRO A 17 5.55 48.43 0.26
N SER A 18 4.24 48.40 0.47
CA SER A 18 3.38 49.58 0.50
C SER A 18 2.73 49.79 1.87
N THR A 19 2.56 51.04 2.28
CA THR A 19 1.90 51.35 3.56
C THR A 19 0.39 51.18 3.48
N THR A 20 -0.26 50.92 4.61
CA THR A 20 -1.73 50.76 4.67
C THR A 20 -2.49 51.95 4.05
N LEU A 21 -1.96 53.17 4.17
CA LEU A 21 -2.54 54.37 3.55
C LEU A 21 -2.48 54.34 2.02
N ILE A 22 -1.36 53.89 1.45
CA ILE A 22 -1.16 53.75 0.00
C ILE A 22 -2.06 52.65 -0.55
N ILE A 23 -2.12 51.49 0.14
CA ILE A 23 -2.99 50.38 -0.25
C ILE A 23 -4.46 50.83 -0.22
N ARG A 24 -4.90 51.54 0.83
CA ARG A 24 -6.26 52.06 0.91
C ARG A 24 -6.63 52.97 -0.27
N LYS A 25 -5.72 53.90 -0.61
CA LYS A 25 -5.96 54.89 -1.67
C LYS A 25 -6.09 54.25 -3.05
N ASN A 26 -5.28 53.23 -3.35
CA ASN A 26 -5.27 52.58 -4.66
C ASN A 26 -6.31 51.46 -4.80
N VAL A 27 -6.61 50.73 -3.72
CA VAL A 27 -7.61 49.63 -3.74
C VAL A 27 -9.06 50.13 -3.57
N GLY A 28 -9.25 51.38 -3.11
CA GLY A 28 -10.57 52.00 -3.01
C GLY A 28 -11.40 51.57 -1.79
N ILE A 29 -10.78 51.00 -0.76
CA ILE A 29 -11.48 50.57 0.47
C ILE A 29 -11.76 51.80 1.35
N SER A 30 -13.03 52.14 1.57
CA SER A 30 -13.42 53.35 2.30
C SER A 30 -13.06 53.30 3.79
N LYS A 31 -13.31 52.15 4.45
CA LYS A 31 -13.14 51.95 5.89
C LYS A 31 -11.77 51.37 6.25
N MET A 32 -10.96 52.13 7.00
CA MET A 32 -9.63 51.67 7.42
C MET A 32 -9.62 50.39 8.29
N PRO A 33 -10.60 50.16 9.20
CA PRO A 33 -10.68 48.89 9.93
C PRO A 33 -10.85 47.66 9.04
N GLU A 34 -11.60 47.78 7.93
CA GLU A 34 -11.80 46.67 6.98
C GLU A 34 -10.48 46.28 6.29
N LEU A 35 -9.70 47.27 5.84
CA LEU A 35 -8.38 47.01 5.25
C LEU A 35 -7.42 46.38 6.27
N ASN A 36 -7.39 46.88 7.50
CA ASN A 36 -6.57 46.29 8.57
C ASN A 36 -6.99 44.84 8.88
N GLN A 37 -8.30 44.54 8.88
CA GLN A 37 -8.81 43.18 9.07
C GLN A 37 -8.39 42.25 7.92
N ILE A 38 -8.47 42.72 6.66
CA ILE A 38 -8.03 41.97 5.48
C ILE A 38 -6.53 41.67 5.54
N LEU A 39 -5.70 42.70 5.82
CA LEU A 39 -4.25 42.56 5.88
C LEU A 39 -3.80 41.63 7.04
N ASN A 40 -4.37 41.77 8.23
CA ASN A 40 -4.10 40.85 9.35
C ASN A 40 -4.61 39.43 9.07
N THR A 41 -5.66 39.25 8.26
CA THR A 41 -6.13 37.92 7.83
C THR A 41 -5.16 37.28 6.82
N LEU A 42 -4.63 38.08 5.89
CA LEU A 42 -3.58 37.65 4.94
C LEU A 42 -2.30 37.23 5.69
N GLU A 43 -1.91 37.96 6.73
CA GLU A 43 -0.78 37.64 7.60
C GLU A 43 -0.98 36.33 8.36
N LYS A 44 -2.13 36.15 9.02
CA LYS A 44 -2.49 34.88 9.70
C LYS A 44 -2.55 33.68 8.76
N GLN A 45 -2.74 33.91 7.46
CA GLN A 45 -2.76 32.87 6.42
C GLN A 45 -1.39 32.67 5.73
N GLY A 46 -0.35 33.41 6.13
CA GLY A 46 0.98 33.36 5.51
C GLY A 46 1.03 33.91 4.08
N GLU A 47 0.02 34.67 3.66
CA GLU A 47 -0.11 35.20 2.30
C GLU A 47 0.49 36.62 2.13
N ALA A 48 0.66 37.36 3.23
CA ALA A 48 1.33 38.66 3.26
C ALA A 48 2.17 38.81 4.54
N CYS A 49 3.18 39.67 4.50
CA CYS A 49 4.02 40.00 5.65
C CYS A 49 4.19 41.51 5.83
N LYS A 50 4.43 41.92 7.09
CA LYS A 50 4.82 43.27 7.47
C LYS A 50 6.34 43.40 7.44
N ALA A 51 6.85 44.47 6.83
CA ALA A 51 8.22 44.91 7.03
C ALA A 51 8.29 45.79 8.28
N SER A 52 9.34 45.61 9.10
CA SER A 52 9.62 46.36 10.34
C SER A 52 10.07 47.81 10.10
N THR A 53 9.35 48.53 9.25
CA THR A 53 9.55 49.96 8.96
C THR A 53 8.51 50.79 9.68
N ASN A 54 8.82 52.04 10.02
CA ASN A 54 7.82 53.02 10.49
C ASN A 54 7.62 54.11 9.43
N PRO A 55 6.42 54.27 8.83
CA PRO A 55 5.22 53.44 9.00
C PRO A 55 5.34 52.03 8.39
N VAL A 56 4.52 51.10 8.90
CA VAL A 56 4.52 49.68 8.49
C VAL A 56 4.18 49.54 7.01
N LYS A 57 5.01 48.79 6.29
CA LYS A 57 4.82 48.41 4.89
C LYS A 57 4.42 46.94 4.78
N TRP A 58 3.55 46.64 3.83
CA TRP A 58 3.05 45.30 3.55
C TRP A 58 3.51 44.83 2.17
N THR A 59 3.81 43.54 2.05
CA THR A 59 4.07 42.86 0.77
C THR A 59 3.46 41.46 0.81
N LEU A 60 3.19 40.88 -0.36
CA LEU A 60 2.90 39.44 -0.45
C LEU A 60 4.15 38.60 -0.18
N THR A 61 3.94 37.42 0.39
CA THR A 61 4.98 36.37 0.49
C THR A 61 5.23 35.73 -0.88
N ASP A 62 6.43 35.19 -1.09
CA ASP A 62 6.82 34.61 -2.38
C ASP A 62 5.87 33.49 -2.83
N LYS A 63 5.50 32.62 -1.88
CA LYS A 63 4.49 31.57 -2.07
C LYS A 63 3.12 32.08 -2.52
N LYS A 64 2.73 33.31 -2.14
CA LYS A 64 1.48 33.93 -2.62
C LYS A 64 1.67 34.60 -3.98
N ARG A 65 2.84 35.18 -4.25
CA ARG A 65 3.20 35.74 -5.57
C ARG A 65 3.21 34.64 -6.64
N GLU A 66 3.89 33.53 -6.36
CA GLU A 66 3.94 32.36 -7.25
C GLU A 66 2.54 31.80 -7.58
N ARG A 67 1.65 31.67 -6.58
CA ARG A 67 0.26 31.26 -6.81
C ARG A 67 -0.54 32.22 -7.71
N ILE A 68 -0.29 33.53 -7.62
CA ILE A 68 -0.94 34.53 -8.48
C ILE A 68 -0.38 34.45 -9.91
N LEU A 69 0.93 34.22 -10.06
CA LEU A 69 1.57 34.01 -11.37
C LEU A 69 1.03 32.76 -12.07
N ILE A 70 0.91 31.64 -11.35
CA ILE A 70 0.33 30.39 -11.88
C ILE A 70 -1.12 30.60 -12.32
N LYS A 71 -1.94 31.28 -11.51
CA LYS A 71 -3.33 31.61 -11.88
C LYS A 71 -3.38 32.43 -13.17
N LYS A 72 -2.60 33.52 -13.27
CA LYS A 72 -2.55 34.35 -14.48
C LYS A 72 -2.13 33.57 -15.72
N ARG A 73 -1.14 32.68 -15.61
CA ARG A 73 -0.70 31.84 -16.73
C ARG A 73 -1.76 30.84 -17.19
N ALA A 74 -2.55 30.30 -16.26
CA ALA A 74 -3.69 29.45 -16.60
C ALA A 74 -4.81 30.24 -17.28
N ASP A 75 -5.12 31.44 -16.78
CA ASP A 75 -6.10 32.35 -17.39
C ASP A 75 -5.66 32.79 -18.81
N GLU A 76 -4.36 33.05 -19.04
CA GLU A 76 -3.77 33.35 -20.35
C GLU A 76 -3.87 32.19 -21.35
N ILE A 77 -3.58 30.96 -20.91
CA ILE A 77 -3.73 29.75 -21.75
C ILE A 77 -5.19 29.53 -22.12
N HIS A 78 -6.10 29.65 -21.15
CA HIS A 78 -7.54 29.49 -21.40
C HIS A 78 -8.08 30.55 -22.37
N GLN A 79 -7.58 31.79 -22.29
CA GLN A 79 -7.93 32.85 -23.24
C GLN A 79 -7.37 32.57 -24.65
N MET A 80 -6.19 31.94 -24.78
CA MET A 80 -5.66 31.48 -26.07
C MET A 80 -6.51 30.34 -26.66
N GLU A 81 -6.93 29.37 -25.85
CA GLU A 81 -7.81 28.28 -26.25
C GLU A 81 -9.16 28.80 -26.78
N MET A 82 -9.81 29.71 -26.05
CA MET A 82 -11.07 30.34 -26.48
C MET A 82 -10.92 31.11 -27.80
N ASN A 83 -9.81 31.83 -27.99
CA ASN A 83 -9.54 32.55 -29.24
C ASN A 83 -9.28 31.60 -30.43
N LEU A 84 -8.72 30.40 -30.20
CA LEU A 84 -8.58 29.35 -31.22
C LEU A 84 -9.95 28.73 -31.60
N GLU A 85 -10.84 28.55 -30.62
CA GLU A 85 -12.19 28.03 -30.86
C GLU A 85 -13.12 29.01 -31.58
N GLU A 86 -12.94 30.32 -31.43
CA GLU A 86 -13.67 31.31 -32.23
C GLU A 86 -13.13 31.39 -33.67
N ALA A 87 -11.82 31.24 -33.87
CA ALA A 87 -11.19 31.25 -35.20
C ALA A 87 -11.57 30.05 -36.09
N THR A 88 -12.11 28.97 -35.52
CA THR A 88 -12.41 27.70 -36.21
C THR A 88 -13.90 27.50 -36.55
N LYS A 89 -14.77 28.49 -36.27
CA LYS A 89 -16.23 28.42 -36.52
C LYS A 89 -16.69 29.17 -37.80
N GLY A 90 -15.83 29.22 -38.81
CA GLY A 90 -16.13 29.79 -40.14
C GLY A 90 -16.39 28.71 -41.20
N GLU A 91 -17.65 28.62 -41.66
CA GLU A 91 -18.17 27.87 -42.82
C GLU A 91 -18.10 26.32 -42.82
N PRO A 92 -19.24 25.61 -43.00
CA PRO A 92 -19.29 24.17 -43.27
C PRO A 92 -19.35 23.89 -44.80
N PRO A 93 -18.50 23.00 -45.35
CA PRO A 93 -18.64 22.53 -46.73
C PRO A 93 -19.68 21.39 -46.83
N ALA A 94 -20.40 21.36 -47.95
CA ALA A 94 -21.44 20.37 -48.24
C ALA A 94 -20.87 19.02 -48.73
N GLU A 95 -21.59 17.94 -48.42
CA GLU A 95 -21.28 16.56 -48.82
C GLU A 95 -21.44 16.35 -50.34
N LYS A 96 -20.47 15.70 -51.00
CA LYS A 96 -20.68 14.93 -52.24
C LYS A 96 -19.74 13.72 -52.36
N GLU A 97 -20.36 12.56 -52.18
CA GLU A 97 -20.24 11.30 -52.92
C GLU A 97 -19.17 11.05 -54.02
N LEU A 98 -18.68 9.80 -53.95
CA LEU A 98 -18.31 8.84 -55.01
C LEU A 98 -16.90 8.79 -55.66
N GLU A 99 -16.42 7.53 -55.66
CA GLU A 99 -15.67 6.79 -56.70
C GLU A 99 -14.14 6.91 -56.93
N ASN A 100 -13.46 5.83 -56.51
CA ASN A 100 -12.71 4.89 -57.38
C ASN A 100 -11.30 5.26 -57.90
N GLY A 101 -10.42 4.24 -57.97
CA GLY A 101 -9.43 4.15 -59.06
C GLY A 101 -7.96 4.51 -58.79
N GLN A 102 -7.20 3.56 -58.22
CA GLN A 102 -5.89 3.09 -58.72
C GLN A 102 -4.70 4.05 -59.04
N GLN A 103 -3.54 3.62 -58.49
CA GLN A 103 -2.19 3.56 -59.08
C GLN A 103 -1.18 4.76 -59.01
N ALA A 104 0.02 4.35 -58.58
CA ALA A 104 1.36 4.71 -59.10
C ALA A 104 2.01 6.07 -58.75
N ALA A 105 2.83 6.02 -57.70
CA ALA A 105 4.30 6.17 -57.79
C ALA A 105 4.94 7.38 -58.53
N SER A 106 5.64 8.18 -57.70
CA SER A 106 7.07 8.55 -57.83
C SER A 106 7.51 9.85 -58.55
N VAL A 107 8.68 10.32 -58.08
CA VAL A 107 9.72 11.11 -58.79
C VAL A 107 9.68 12.66 -58.75
N LEU A 108 10.58 13.17 -57.87
CA LEU A 108 11.54 14.30 -58.01
C LEU A 108 11.09 15.79 -58.09
N GLU A 109 11.78 16.59 -57.26
CA GLU A 109 12.55 17.83 -57.55
C GLU A 109 11.87 19.05 -58.23
N ALA A 110 12.32 20.31 -58.04
CA ALA A 110 13.13 21.00 -57.03
C ALA A 110 13.13 22.52 -57.36
N SER A 111 13.69 23.36 -56.48
CA SER A 111 14.13 24.75 -56.75
C SER A 111 12.99 25.81 -56.91
N ASN A 112 13.16 27.11 -56.64
CA ASN A 112 14.22 27.91 -55.98
C ASN A 112 13.78 29.39 -55.80
N ILE A 113 14.54 30.21 -55.03
CA ILE A 113 14.76 31.69 -55.22
C ILE A 113 13.56 32.65 -54.93
N GLU A 114 13.65 33.87 -54.35
CA GLU A 114 14.69 34.65 -53.63
C GLU A 114 14.10 35.86 -52.82
N LEU A 115 14.79 36.23 -51.71
CA LEU A 115 15.19 37.56 -51.16
C LEU A 115 14.27 38.84 -51.03
N ALA A 116 14.65 39.63 -49.99
CA ALA A 116 14.63 41.12 -49.85
C ALA A 116 13.32 41.87 -49.48
N GLU A 117 13.29 43.00 -48.73
CA GLU A 117 14.31 43.73 -47.91
C GLU A 117 13.67 44.80 -46.96
N GLY A 118 14.46 45.34 -46.00
CA GLY A 118 14.28 46.68 -45.39
C GLY A 118 13.59 46.79 -44.01
N GLN A 119 13.93 47.72 -43.09
CA GLN A 119 15.03 48.72 -43.06
C GLN A 119 15.22 49.26 -41.61
N ALA A 120 16.37 49.86 -41.28
CA ALA A 120 16.70 50.42 -39.95
C ALA A 120 17.12 51.91 -40.00
N PRO A 121 17.15 52.60 -38.83
CA PRO A 121 18.22 53.59 -38.55
C PRO A 121 18.70 53.57 -37.06
N SER A 122 19.85 54.08 -36.62
CA SER A 122 21.03 54.70 -37.30
C SER A 122 22.18 55.03 -36.33
N GLY A 123 23.45 54.90 -36.75
CA GLY A 123 24.64 55.67 -36.28
C GLY A 123 25.27 55.25 -34.94
N VAL A 124 26.60 55.38 -34.69
CA VAL A 124 27.68 56.12 -35.39
C VAL A 124 29.04 55.36 -35.30
N PHE A 125 29.93 55.55 -36.28
CA PHE A 125 31.30 54.98 -36.43
C PHE A 125 32.36 55.63 -35.47
N ILE A 126 33.62 55.16 -35.31
CA ILE A 126 34.78 55.31 -36.23
C ILE A 126 36.06 54.57 -35.72
N ALA A 127 36.81 53.93 -36.65
CA ALA A 127 38.27 53.65 -36.73
C ALA A 127 39.04 52.75 -35.71
N ASP A 128 40.21 52.14 -36.03
CA ASP A 128 40.85 51.63 -37.28
C ASP A 128 42.22 50.93 -36.95
N GLN A 129 42.78 50.12 -37.88
CA GLN A 129 44.21 49.71 -38.09
C GLN A 129 44.98 48.61 -37.28
N ASN A 130 45.28 47.51 -38.00
CA ASN A 130 46.61 46.96 -38.41
C ASN A 130 47.70 46.37 -37.44
N VAL A 131 48.01 45.08 -37.71
CA VAL A 131 49.35 44.47 -38.02
C VAL A 131 50.30 43.97 -36.87
N PRO A 132 51.11 42.89 -37.06
CA PRO A 132 51.71 42.02 -36.00
C PRO A 132 53.28 41.96 -36.05
N PRO A 133 54.01 40.82 -35.84
CA PRO A 133 54.23 39.88 -34.70
C PRO A 133 55.73 39.83 -34.19
N LEU A 134 56.18 38.70 -33.59
CA LEU A 134 57.57 38.24 -33.22
C LEU A 134 57.99 38.45 -31.72
N GLU A 135 58.83 37.65 -31.03
CA GLU A 135 59.65 36.47 -31.40
C GLU A 135 60.06 35.52 -30.21
N ALA A 136 60.74 34.41 -30.56
CA ALA A 136 61.44 33.31 -29.84
C ALA A 136 61.91 33.48 -28.36
N SER A 137 62.07 32.43 -27.54
CA SER A 137 63.00 31.25 -27.66
C SER A 137 62.82 30.31 -26.43
N GLY A 138 63.28 29.05 -26.33
CA GLY A 138 64.00 28.12 -27.23
C GLY A 138 64.12 26.71 -26.58
N GLU A 139 64.34 25.66 -27.38
CA GLU A 139 64.46 24.22 -27.01
C GLU A 139 65.95 23.75 -27.13
N PRO A 140 66.35 22.45 -26.96
CA PRO A 140 65.74 21.24 -26.37
C PRO A 140 66.68 20.69 -25.23
N PRO A 141 66.99 19.38 -24.96
CA PRO A 141 66.45 18.08 -25.38
C PRO A 141 66.23 17.01 -24.27
N ARG A 142 65.86 15.79 -24.69
CA ARG A 142 65.56 14.56 -23.91
C ARG A 142 66.78 13.64 -23.66
N LYS A 143 66.71 12.73 -22.66
CA LYS A 143 67.09 11.27 -22.63
C LYS A 143 67.28 10.75 -21.17
N ARG A 144 67.11 9.46 -20.78
CA ARG A 144 66.33 8.30 -21.32
C ARG A 144 66.33 7.12 -20.30
N ALA A 145 65.17 6.48 -20.12
CA ALA A 145 64.83 5.11 -19.64
C ALA A 145 65.87 4.08 -19.09
N LYS A 146 65.42 3.31 -18.07
CA LYS A 146 65.55 1.83 -17.78
C LYS A 146 65.60 1.60 -16.25
N GLY A 147 65.13 0.48 -15.68
CA GLY A 147 64.50 -0.72 -16.25
C GLY A 147 63.58 -1.40 -15.20
N GLY A 148 62.96 -2.53 -15.56
CA GLY A 148 62.04 -3.25 -14.66
C GLY A 148 62.69 -4.44 -13.95
N ASN A 149 61.92 -5.08 -13.06
CA ASN A 149 62.03 -6.50 -12.73
C ASN A 149 60.67 -6.98 -12.17
N GLU A 150 60.33 -8.23 -12.46
CA GLU A 150 59.24 -8.98 -11.81
C GLU A 150 59.62 -9.29 -10.35
N PHE A 151 58.63 -9.48 -9.46
CA PHE A 151 58.66 -10.56 -8.45
C PHE A 151 57.28 -10.80 -7.83
N ASP A 152 57.04 -12.06 -7.46
CA ASP A 152 55.78 -12.64 -7.01
C ASP A 152 55.35 -12.31 -5.56
N ASP A 153 54.02 -12.41 -5.37
CA ASP A 153 53.22 -12.99 -4.28
C ASP A 153 53.75 -13.25 -2.84
N PHE A 154 52.77 -13.12 -1.93
CA PHE A 154 52.52 -13.88 -0.69
C PHE A 154 53.10 -13.49 0.71
N GLU A 155 52.21 -13.72 1.69
CA GLU A 155 52.39 -14.02 3.14
C GLU A 155 52.81 -12.94 4.19
N ASN A 156 51.77 -12.32 4.78
CA ASN A 156 51.26 -12.58 6.15
C ASN A 156 52.22 -12.54 7.38
N GLY A 157 51.87 -11.76 8.42
CA GLY A 157 52.25 -12.12 9.81
C GLY A 157 52.45 -11.00 10.84
N LYS A 158 51.56 -11.00 11.85
CA LYS A 158 51.80 -10.64 13.28
C LYS A 158 52.45 -9.28 13.63
N TRP A 159 51.64 -8.42 14.25
CA TRP A 159 51.97 -7.90 15.60
C TRP A 159 50.74 -8.07 16.49
N ALA A 160 50.87 -8.88 17.54
CA ALA A 160 49.93 -8.98 18.64
C ALA A 160 50.75 -8.95 19.94
N SER A 161 50.35 -8.09 20.87
CA SER A 161 50.79 -8.11 22.26
C SER A 161 49.73 -7.42 23.10
N ASP A 162 49.02 -8.20 23.91
CA ASP A 162 48.16 -7.68 24.96
C ASP A 162 48.99 -6.97 26.04
N ASP A 163 48.44 -5.90 26.58
CA ASP A 163 48.64 -5.49 27.97
C ASP A 163 47.32 -4.87 28.45
N VAL A 164 46.52 -5.65 29.18
CA VAL A 164 45.23 -5.24 29.76
C VAL A 164 45.44 -4.91 31.23
N PRO A 165 45.23 -3.66 31.68
CA PRO A 165 45.31 -3.34 33.10
C PRO A 165 44.20 -4.00 33.92
N GLU A 166 44.60 -4.80 34.92
CA GLU A 166 43.70 -5.45 35.88
C GLU A 166 43.02 -4.43 36.81
N THR A 167 41.93 -3.80 36.35
CA THR A 167 40.92 -3.16 37.23
C THR A 167 39.53 -3.02 36.60
N MET A 168 39.33 -3.29 35.30
CA MET A 168 38.01 -3.29 34.67
C MET A 168 37.28 -4.64 34.82
N ASN A 169 36.95 -5.01 36.05
CA ASN A 169 35.88 -5.98 36.34
C ASN A 169 35.38 -5.89 37.79
N THR A 170 34.73 -4.77 38.12
CA THR A 170 33.83 -4.71 39.28
C THR A 170 32.57 -3.92 38.91
N ILE A 171 31.43 -4.60 38.90
CA ILE A 171 30.12 -3.96 38.74
C ILE A 171 29.82 -3.19 40.02
N ASN A 172 29.44 -1.92 39.91
CA ASN A 172 28.53 -1.33 40.88
C ASN A 172 27.62 -0.26 40.26
N THR A 173 26.33 -0.42 40.53
CA THR A 173 25.26 0.50 40.18
C THR A 173 25.25 1.69 41.13
N ALA A 174 25.77 2.84 40.69
CA ALA A 174 25.57 4.16 41.29
C ALA A 174 25.86 5.25 40.24
N ASP A 175 25.55 6.51 40.59
CA ASP A 175 26.00 7.72 39.89
C ASP A 175 25.42 7.98 38.49
N ALA A 176 24.11 7.75 38.36
CA ALA A 176 23.26 8.66 37.60
C ALA A 176 22.62 9.66 38.56
N LEU A 177 23.25 10.82 38.82
CA LEU A 177 22.64 12.09 39.28
C LEU A 177 23.70 13.19 39.57
N ALA A 178 23.40 14.43 39.16
CA ALA A 178 24.12 15.69 39.43
C ALA A 178 25.54 15.81 38.81
N VAL A 179 26.05 16.99 38.40
CA VAL A 179 25.67 18.38 38.73
C VAL A 179 25.51 19.23 37.46
N THR A 180 24.58 20.20 37.53
CA THR A 180 24.30 21.24 36.53
C THR A 180 25.20 22.48 36.67
N GLN A 181 25.53 23.15 35.56
CA GLN A 181 25.42 24.62 35.31
C GLN A 181 26.46 25.12 34.28
N GLU A 182 26.13 26.24 33.63
CA GLU A 182 26.93 27.01 32.63
C GLU A 182 27.10 26.29 31.27
N GLU A 183 26.77 26.85 30.10
CA GLU A 183 26.42 28.24 29.73
C GLU A 183 25.12 28.36 28.90
N LEU A 184 24.55 29.57 28.90
CA LEU A 184 23.34 29.98 28.17
C LEU A 184 23.68 31.03 27.10
N GLY A 185 22.99 31.03 25.95
CA GLY A 185 22.86 32.25 25.15
C GLY A 185 22.62 32.09 23.65
N MET A 186 21.37 32.24 23.22
CA MET A 186 20.93 33.10 22.09
C MET A 186 19.39 33.02 21.96
N GLU A 187 18.73 34.17 22.05
CA GLU A 187 17.27 34.29 22.19
C GLU A 187 16.52 34.43 20.86
N TYR A 188 15.23 34.06 20.86
CA TYR A 188 14.23 34.51 19.88
C TYR A 188 13.19 35.42 20.56
N PRO A 189 12.77 36.54 19.93
CA PRO A 189 11.84 37.47 20.56
C PRO A 189 10.39 36.95 20.57
N GLN A 190 9.82 36.80 21.77
CA GLN A 190 8.40 36.51 21.97
C GLN A 190 7.54 37.76 21.76
N ALA A 191 6.45 37.62 20.99
CA ALA A 191 5.34 38.55 21.04
C ALA A 191 4.51 38.27 22.31
N TYR A 192 4.43 39.23 23.21
CA TYR A 192 3.59 39.16 24.41
C TYR A 192 2.10 39.20 24.03
N GLU A 193 1.41 38.06 24.12
CA GLU A 193 0.02 38.07 24.63
C GLU A 193 0.08 37.93 26.15
N PRO A 194 -0.82 38.59 26.91
CA PRO A 194 -0.80 38.51 28.37
C PRO A 194 -1.17 37.09 28.81
N VAL A 195 -0.21 36.37 29.36
CA VAL A 195 -0.43 35.06 29.97
C VAL A 195 -1.43 35.24 31.11
N LYS A 196 -2.61 34.65 30.96
CA LYS A 196 -3.57 34.54 32.05
C LYS A 196 -2.98 33.53 33.03
N GLU A 197 -2.53 34.00 34.20
CA GLU A 197 -2.07 33.12 35.27
C GLU A 197 -3.24 32.20 35.66
N PHE A 198 -3.14 30.93 35.28
CA PHE A 198 -4.07 29.90 35.72
C PHE A 198 -3.67 29.48 37.13
N SER A 199 -4.63 29.49 38.06
CA SER A 199 -4.36 28.89 39.36
C SER A 199 -4.05 27.40 39.19
N ARG A 200 -3.31 26.84 40.14
CA ARG A 200 -2.95 25.42 40.16
C ARG A 200 -4.21 24.52 40.15
N LEU A 201 -5.28 24.99 40.80
CA LEU A 201 -6.63 24.42 40.75
C LEU A 201 -7.28 24.49 39.35
N ASP A 202 -7.23 25.64 38.65
CA ASP A 202 -7.77 25.76 37.28
C ASP A 202 -7.08 24.80 36.31
N LYS A 203 -5.75 24.64 36.47
CA LYS A 203 -4.99 23.70 35.64
C LYS A 203 -5.42 22.25 35.92
N LEU A 204 -5.61 21.86 37.18
CA LEU A 204 -6.15 20.55 37.57
C LEU A 204 -7.53 20.28 36.96
N LEU A 205 -8.45 21.24 37.06
CA LEU A 205 -9.78 21.14 36.46
C LEU A 205 -9.69 20.92 34.93
N SER A 206 -8.84 21.68 34.22
CA SER A 206 -8.61 21.49 32.78
C SER A 206 -7.99 20.13 32.41
N CYS A 207 -7.30 19.49 33.35
CA CYS A 207 -6.68 18.16 33.17
C CYS A 207 -7.66 17.02 33.49
N GLN A 208 -8.71 17.28 34.29
CA GLN A 208 -9.76 16.31 34.62
C GLN A 208 -10.65 15.96 33.42
N GLU A 209 -10.85 16.90 32.47
CA GLU A 209 -11.59 16.67 31.23
C GLU A 209 -10.85 15.76 30.23
N LYS A 210 -9.56 15.50 30.46
CA LYS A 210 -8.69 14.70 29.60
C LYS A 210 -8.65 13.24 30.06
N ASN A 211 -7.97 12.37 29.30
CA ASN A 211 -7.69 11.01 29.76
C ASN A 211 -6.91 11.07 31.08
N PRO A 212 -7.32 10.39 32.18
CA PRO A 212 -6.69 10.54 33.49
C PRO A 212 -5.16 10.37 33.51
N VAL A 213 -4.61 9.47 32.69
CA VAL A 213 -3.15 9.28 32.60
C VAL A 213 -2.48 10.49 31.93
N SER A 214 -3.08 11.02 30.86
CA SER A 214 -2.57 12.20 30.15
C SER A 214 -2.76 13.49 30.95
N GLY A 215 -3.90 13.65 31.62
CA GLY A 215 -4.19 14.79 32.49
C GLY A 215 -3.25 14.85 33.69
N LEU A 216 -2.94 13.70 34.31
CA LEU A 216 -1.96 13.66 35.40
C LEU A 216 -0.56 14.05 34.91
N LEU A 217 -0.08 13.47 33.80
CA LEU A 217 1.23 13.80 33.25
C LEU A 217 1.35 15.26 32.79
N GLU A 218 0.27 15.84 32.24
CA GLU A 218 0.23 17.26 31.86
C GLU A 218 0.25 18.17 33.10
N PHE A 219 -0.45 17.81 34.18
CA PHE A 219 -0.42 18.56 35.43
C PHE A 219 0.95 18.47 36.11
N THR A 220 1.55 17.28 36.22
CA THR A 220 2.87 17.16 36.87
C THR A 220 3.95 17.85 36.06
N HIS A 221 3.91 17.80 34.72
CA HIS A 221 4.78 18.60 33.86
C HIS A 221 4.57 20.12 34.05
N TYR A 222 3.34 20.60 34.21
CA TYR A 222 3.06 22.01 34.52
C TYR A 222 3.63 22.43 35.88
N CYS A 223 3.67 21.51 36.84
CA CYS A 223 4.24 21.74 38.16
C CYS A 223 5.73 21.40 38.28
N SER A 224 6.42 21.09 37.16
CA SER A 224 7.82 20.65 37.13
C SER A 224 8.14 19.42 38.01
N GLN A 225 7.17 18.51 38.16
CA GLN A 225 7.25 17.28 38.94
C GLN A 225 7.31 16.04 38.04
N GLN A 226 8.15 15.07 38.39
CA GLN A 226 8.22 13.77 37.70
C GLN A 226 7.05 12.86 38.14
N CYS A 227 6.45 12.14 37.19
CA CYS A 227 5.35 11.20 37.46
C CYS A 227 5.59 9.82 36.84
N ASP A 228 5.63 8.80 37.70
CA ASP A 228 5.87 7.40 37.35
C ASP A 228 4.73 6.50 37.81
N PHE A 229 4.64 5.31 37.21
CA PHE A 229 3.61 4.31 37.52
C PHE A 229 4.23 2.97 37.89
N ALA A 230 4.28 2.68 39.19
CA ALA A 230 4.83 1.44 39.71
C ALA A 230 3.81 0.30 39.62
N LEU A 231 4.17 -0.80 38.95
CA LEU A 231 3.44 -2.06 39.01
C LEU A 231 3.90 -2.82 40.26
N LEU A 232 3.01 -2.96 41.25
CA LEU A 232 3.33 -3.56 42.55
C LEU A 232 3.14 -5.07 42.55
N ASN A 233 2.07 -5.57 41.93
CA ASN A 233 1.75 -7.01 41.90
C ASN A 233 0.90 -7.36 40.67
N GLN A 234 1.08 -8.58 40.18
CA GLN A 234 0.23 -9.25 39.20
C GLN A 234 -0.23 -10.59 39.80
N SER A 235 -1.53 -10.72 40.08
CA SER A 235 -2.15 -11.88 40.72
C SER A 235 -3.38 -12.34 39.95
N GLY A 236 -4.10 -13.34 40.46
CA GLY A 236 -5.33 -13.87 39.85
C GLY A 236 -5.09 -14.96 38.79
N PRO A 237 -6.13 -15.74 38.44
CA PRO A 237 -6.03 -16.82 37.46
C PRO A 237 -5.88 -16.28 36.03
N SER A 238 -5.44 -17.12 35.09
CA SER A 238 -5.25 -16.72 33.68
C SER A 238 -6.51 -16.19 32.97
N HIS A 239 -7.70 -16.37 33.55
CA HIS A 239 -8.97 -15.84 33.04
C HIS A 239 -9.47 -14.57 33.78
N ASP A 240 -8.84 -14.17 34.88
CA ASP A 240 -9.06 -12.88 35.57
C ASP A 240 -7.73 -12.36 36.17
N PRO A 241 -6.77 -11.90 35.33
CA PRO A 241 -5.48 -11.42 35.80
C PRO A 241 -5.61 -10.02 36.41
N ARG A 242 -5.29 -9.89 37.69
CA ARG A 242 -5.42 -8.66 38.49
C ARG A 242 -4.08 -7.95 38.64
N PHE A 243 -4.04 -6.67 38.27
CA PHE A 243 -2.85 -5.85 38.28
C PHE A 243 -3.00 -4.72 39.30
N LYS A 244 -2.06 -4.62 40.24
CA LYS A 244 -1.98 -3.56 41.25
C LYS A 244 -0.99 -2.50 40.81
N ILE A 245 -1.46 -1.30 40.47
CA ILE A 245 -0.62 -0.19 39.99
C ILE A 245 -0.78 1.02 40.92
N GLN A 246 0.34 1.68 41.21
CA GLN A 246 0.46 2.87 42.04
C GLN A 246 1.03 4.01 41.20
N ALA A 247 0.43 5.20 41.28
CA ALA A 247 1.04 6.42 40.75
C ALA A 247 2.03 6.98 41.79
N VAL A 248 3.17 7.48 41.33
CA VAL A 248 4.19 8.14 42.16
C VAL A 248 4.50 9.48 41.52
N ILE A 249 4.44 10.57 42.28
CA ILE A 249 4.74 11.92 41.80
C ILE A 249 5.80 12.50 42.72
N ASP A 250 6.97 12.80 42.19
CA ASP A 250 8.09 13.41 42.92
C ASP A 250 8.39 12.71 44.26
N GLY A 251 8.43 11.37 44.22
CA GLY A 251 8.60 10.49 45.40
C GLY A 251 7.34 10.23 46.24
N ARG A 252 6.30 11.08 46.16
CA ARG A 252 5.01 10.86 46.85
C ARG A 252 4.25 9.71 46.21
N ARG A 253 3.92 8.69 47.02
CA ARG A 253 3.19 7.49 46.60
C ARG A 253 1.69 7.68 46.78
N PHE A 254 0.95 7.73 45.68
CA PHE A 254 -0.50 7.76 45.70
C PHE A 254 -1.07 6.35 45.94
N PRO A 255 -2.37 6.21 46.25
CA PRO A 255 -2.94 4.93 46.62
C PRO A 255 -3.01 3.96 45.43
N VAL A 256 -3.08 2.66 45.75
CA VAL A 256 -3.01 1.58 44.76
C VAL A 256 -4.37 1.34 44.12
N ALA A 257 -4.43 1.23 42.79
CA ALA A 257 -5.59 0.76 42.06
C ALA A 257 -5.39 -0.68 41.57
N GLU A 258 -6.45 -1.49 41.64
CA GLU A 258 -6.47 -2.89 41.18
C GLU A 258 -7.50 -3.07 40.07
N ALA A 259 -7.08 -3.61 38.92
CA ALA A 259 -8.00 -3.91 37.81
C ALA A 259 -7.52 -5.13 36.98
N ASN A 260 -8.42 -5.65 36.14
CA ASN A 260 -8.20 -6.83 35.29
C ASN A 260 -7.29 -6.61 34.05
N SER A 261 -6.67 -5.44 33.93
CA SER A 261 -5.68 -5.14 32.88
C SER A 261 -4.68 -4.07 33.35
N LYS A 262 -3.41 -4.19 32.94
CA LYS A 262 -2.38 -3.15 33.20
C LYS A 262 -2.83 -1.77 32.71
N LYS A 263 -3.65 -1.70 31.65
CA LYS A 263 -4.13 -0.43 31.08
C LYS A 263 -5.26 0.21 31.90
N THR A 264 -6.17 -0.59 32.45
CA THR A 264 -7.23 -0.09 33.36
C THR A 264 -6.63 0.29 34.70
N ALA A 265 -5.83 -0.58 35.33
CA ALA A 265 -5.19 -0.29 36.62
C ALA A 265 -4.33 1.00 36.56
N LYS A 266 -3.61 1.25 35.46
CA LYS A 266 -2.86 2.51 35.26
C LYS A 266 -3.77 3.74 35.14
N LYS A 267 -4.92 3.61 34.45
CA LYS A 267 -5.91 4.69 34.32
C LYS A 267 -6.58 4.98 35.66
N ASP A 268 -6.92 3.94 36.42
CA ASP A 268 -7.64 4.06 37.69
C ASP A 268 -6.73 4.64 38.77
N ALA A 269 -5.45 4.24 38.80
CA ALA A 269 -4.42 4.88 39.64
C ALA A 269 -4.23 6.37 39.32
N ALA A 270 -4.20 6.74 38.03
CA ALA A 270 -4.11 8.14 37.62
C ALA A 270 -5.36 8.96 37.99
N ALA A 271 -6.55 8.36 37.85
CA ALA A 271 -7.82 8.98 38.21
C ALA A 271 -8.02 9.12 39.74
N LEU A 272 -7.34 8.30 40.53
CA LEU A 272 -7.30 8.43 41.99
C LEU A 272 -6.33 9.53 42.41
N ALA A 273 -5.12 9.57 41.83
CA ALA A 273 -4.14 10.63 42.08
C ALA A 273 -4.67 12.02 41.70
N LEU A 274 -5.32 12.17 40.54
CA LEU A 274 -5.95 13.44 40.13
C LEU A 274 -7.04 13.91 41.11
N ARG A 275 -7.85 12.99 41.65
CA ARG A 275 -8.90 13.34 42.63
C ARG A 275 -8.32 13.81 43.96
N ILE A 276 -7.24 13.17 44.42
CA ILE A 276 -6.55 13.57 45.65
C ILE A 276 -5.93 14.97 45.47
N LEU A 277 -5.18 15.18 44.39
CA LEU A 277 -4.59 16.50 44.09
C LEU A 277 -5.65 17.60 43.96
N LEU A 278 -6.82 17.31 43.37
CA LEU A 278 -7.92 18.28 43.28
C LEU A 278 -8.50 18.61 44.66
N ARG A 279 -8.65 17.63 45.56
CA ARG A 279 -9.19 17.81 46.91
C ARG A 279 -8.22 18.56 47.82
N GLU A 280 -6.91 18.35 47.68
CA GLU A 280 -5.88 19.07 48.43
C GLU A 280 -5.85 20.57 48.09
N GLU A 281 -5.94 20.93 46.81
CA GLU A 281 -6.04 22.34 46.38
C GLU A 281 -7.36 23.01 46.84
N GLN A 282 -8.35 22.20 47.25
CA GLN A 282 -9.61 22.63 47.87
C GLN A 282 -9.57 22.61 49.42
N GLY A 283 -8.42 22.26 50.02
CA GLY A 283 -8.21 22.24 51.47
C GLY A 283 -8.66 20.97 52.21
N GLY A 284 -9.01 19.91 51.49
CA GLY A 284 -9.33 18.59 52.07
C GLY A 284 -8.10 17.66 52.18
N THR A 285 -8.24 16.55 52.90
CA THR A 285 -7.14 15.58 53.14
C THR A 285 -7.30 14.30 52.31
N GLU A 286 -6.21 13.52 52.16
CA GLU A 286 -6.23 12.23 51.45
C GLU A 286 -7.26 11.24 52.03
N ASP A 287 -7.45 11.26 53.35
CA ASP A 287 -8.36 10.37 54.09
C ASP A 287 -9.84 10.59 53.74
N GLU A 288 -10.23 11.82 53.37
CA GLU A 288 -11.61 12.11 52.95
C GLU A 288 -11.94 11.45 51.61
N VAL A 289 -11.00 11.46 50.66
CA VAL A 289 -11.15 10.81 49.36
C VAL A 289 -11.20 9.28 49.50
N MET A 290 -10.54 8.74 50.53
CA MET A 290 -10.64 7.33 50.91
C MET A 290 -11.99 6.96 51.54
N ALA A 291 -12.52 7.82 52.41
CA ALA A 291 -13.83 7.62 53.01
C ALA A 291 -14.95 7.60 51.95
N GLU A 292 -14.90 8.52 50.97
CA GLU A 292 -15.84 8.56 49.83
C GLU A 292 -15.78 7.27 48.98
N ASN A 293 -14.58 6.70 48.78
CA ASN A 293 -14.39 5.46 48.02
C ASN A 293 -14.80 4.18 48.79
N THR A 294 -15.07 4.28 50.11
CA THR A 294 -15.38 3.15 51.00
C THR A 294 -16.89 3.03 51.30
N GLN A 295 -17.70 4.02 50.88
CA GLN A 295 -19.17 3.92 50.96
C GLN A 295 -19.72 2.97 49.89
N VAL A 296 -19.68 1.68 50.21
CA VAL A 296 -20.50 0.65 49.55
C VAL A 296 -21.98 1.03 49.72
N PRO A 297 -22.81 1.04 48.67
CA PRO A 297 -24.25 1.17 48.84
C PRO A 297 -24.77 -0.01 49.66
N GLU A 298 -25.37 0.29 50.81
CA GLU A 298 -26.02 -0.73 51.65
C GLU A 298 -27.07 -1.52 50.85
N VAL A 299 -27.12 -2.82 51.13
CA VAL A 299 -28.13 -3.73 50.60
C VAL A 299 -29.50 -3.25 51.07
N LYS A 300 -30.31 -2.74 50.15
CA LYS A 300 -31.76 -2.64 50.37
C LYS A 300 -32.38 -3.99 50.09
N GLU A 301 -33.03 -4.55 51.10
CA GLU A 301 -33.82 -5.78 51.00
C GLU A 301 -34.91 -5.62 49.94
N GLU A 302 -34.85 -6.42 48.86
CA GLU A 302 -36.00 -6.59 47.98
C GLU A 302 -37.01 -7.54 48.60
N GLN A 303 -38.27 -7.16 48.51
CA GLN A 303 -39.39 -7.88 49.12
C GLN A 303 -39.61 -9.23 48.43
N ASN A 304 -40.05 -10.20 49.23
CA ASN A 304 -40.31 -11.57 48.81
C ASN A 304 -41.43 -11.64 47.73
N VAL A 305 -41.05 -11.87 46.47
CA VAL A 305 -41.96 -12.12 45.34
C VAL A 305 -41.77 -13.57 44.86
N PRO A 306 -42.85 -14.34 44.57
CA PRO A 306 -42.72 -15.77 44.27
C PRO A 306 -41.90 -16.08 43.02
N ALA A 307 -41.21 -17.23 43.05
CA ALA A 307 -40.32 -17.69 42.00
C ALA A 307 -40.97 -17.71 40.60
N GLN A 308 -40.35 -16.97 39.66
CA GLN A 308 -40.60 -17.08 38.23
C GLN A 308 -39.63 -18.11 37.60
N PRO A 309 -40.05 -18.93 36.62
CA PRO A 309 -39.21 -19.99 36.05
C PRO A 309 -38.02 -19.42 35.25
N SER A 310 -36.85 -20.03 35.43
CA SER A 310 -35.62 -19.61 34.76
C SER A 310 -35.61 -19.95 33.27
N PHE A 311 -35.42 -18.93 32.43
CA PHE A 311 -35.22 -19.09 30.98
C PHE A 311 -33.75 -19.41 30.66
N SER A 312 -33.48 -20.60 30.13
CA SER A 312 -32.16 -21.02 29.63
C SER A 312 -32.15 -21.19 28.10
N CYS A 313 -32.31 -20.06 27.39
CA CYS A 313 -32.27 -20.01 25.92
C CYS A 313 -31.03 -19.24 25.44
N ASN A 314 -30.06 -19.94 24.85
CA ASN A 314 -28.80 -19.36 24.35
C ASN A 314 -28.91 -18.55 23.03
N LYS A 315 -30.10 -18.03 22.69
CA LYS A 315 -30.36 -17.21 21.49
C LYS A 315 -30.82 -15.79 21.88
N ASN A 316 -30.41 -14.80 21.09
CA ASN A 316 -30.81 -13.39 21.27
C ASN A 316 -32.33 -13.22 21.01
N PRO A 317 -33.10 -12.55 21.90
CA PRO A 317 -34.54 -12.31 21.73
C PRO A 317 -34.92 -11.66 20.39
N ILE A 318 -34.10 -10.72 19.91
CA ILE A 318 -34.33 -10.04 18.61
C ILE A 318 -34.28 -11.06 17.46
N SER A 319 -33.37 -12.04 17.53
CA SER A 319 -33.24 -13.07 16.50
C SER A 319 -34.39 -14.06 16.52
N LEU A 320 -34.90 -14.43 17.71
CA LEU A 320 -36.08 -15.29 17.85
C LEU A 320 -37.34 -14.64 17.25
N LEU A 321 -37.53 -13.33 17.47
CA LEU A 321 -38.64 -12.58 16.89
C LEU A 321 -38.56 -12.47 15.37
N MET A 322 -37.37 -12.20 14.83
CA MET A 322 -37.17 -12.18 13.38
C MET A 322 -37.39 -13.57 12.75
N GLU A 323 -36.93 -14.64 13.42
CA GLU A 323 -37.18 -16.03 13.00
C GLU A 323 -38.69 -16.37 13.03
N HIS A 324 -39.41 -15.95 14.08
CA HIS A 324 -40.86 -16.13 14.21
C HIS A 324 -41.66 -15.32 13.19
N GLY A 325 -41.32 -14.05 12.97
CA GLY A 325 -41.93 -13.21 11.94
C GLY A 325 -41.75 -13.82 10.55
N GLN A 326 -40.53 -14.28 10.23
CA GLN A 326 -40.25 -14.92 8.95
C GLN A 326 -40.97 -16.26 8.76
N LYS A 327 -41.10 -17.08 9.82
CA LYS A 327 -41.88 -18.34 9.80
C LYS A 327 -43.39 -18.13 9.71
N SER A 328 -43.92 -17.07 10.31
CA SER A 328 -45.36 -16.74 10.31
C SER A 328 -45.79 -15.82 9.15
N GLY A 329 -44.87 -15.40 8.28
CA GLY A 329 -45.14 -14.48 7.17
C GLY A 329 -45.39 -13.02 7.59
N ASN A 330 -45.13 -12.67 8.86
CA ASN A 330 -45.42 -11.35 9.42
C ASN A 330 -44.15 -10.48 9.53
N MET A 331 -44.23 -9.24 9.06
CA MET A 331 -43.13 -8.28 9.20
C MET A 331 -42.95 -7.85 10.66
N CYS A 332 -41.73 -8.01 11.18
CA CYS A 332 -41.33 -7.57 12.53
C CYS A 332 -40.62 -6.21 12.45
N GLU A 333 -41.21 -5.16 13.03
CA GLU A 333 -40.70 -3.79 13.04
C GLU A 333 -40.41 -3.30 14.47
N PHE A 334 -39.34 -2.52 14.65
CA PHE A 334 -38.99 -1.87 15.93
C PHE A 334 -39.23 -0.37 15.84
N GLN A 335 -40.33 0.12 16.40
CA GLN A 335 -40.74 1.52 16.31
C GLN A 335 -40.25 2.31 17.54
N LEU A 336 -39.67 3.49 17.30
CA LEU A 336 -39.29 4.45 18.35
C LEU A 336 -40.53 5.29 18.71
N VAL A 337 -40.95 5.23 19.96
CA VAL A 337 -42.16 5.92 20.46
C VAL A 337 -41.83 7.31 20.98
N SER A 338 -40.77 7.44 21.79
CA SER A 338 -40.27 8.73 22.28
C SER A 338 -38.76 8.69 22.58
N GLN A 339 -38.15 9.87 22.61
CA GLN A 339 -36.78 10.10 23.06
C GLN A 339 -36.79 11.33 23.97
N GLU A 340 -36.51 11.14 25.25
CA GLU A 340 -36.66 12.15 26.30
C GLU A 340 -35.45 12.12 27.26
N GLY A 341 -35.24 13.19 28.03
CA GLY A 341 -34.14 13.28 29.01
C GLY A 341 -32.93 14.09 28.56
N PRO A 342 -32.04 14.45 29.49
CA PRO A 342 -30.89 15.31 29.24
C PRO A 342 -29.79 14.58 28.43
N PRO A 343 -28.83 15.30 27.80
CA PRO A 343 -27.77 14.69 26.99
C PRO A 343 -26.90 13.63 27.69
N HIS A 344 -26.87 13.64 29.03
CA HIS A 344 -26.14 12.68 29.87
C HIS A 344 -26.98 11.49 30.37
N ASP A 345 -28.32 11.52 30.23
CA ASP A 345 -29.22 10.38 30.50
C ASP A 345 -30.41 10.35 29.51
N PRO A 346 -30.17 10.01 28.23
CA PRO A 346 -31.22 9.94 27.22
C PRO A 346 -32.04 8.65 27.33
N LYS A 347 -33.33 8.78 27.60
CA LYS A 347 -34.30 7.68 27.67
C LYS A 347 -34.95 7.47 26.30
N PHE A 348 -34.87 6.25 25.78
CA PHE A 348 -35.46 5.85 24.51
C PHE A 348 -36.58 4.85 24.75
N THR A 349 -37.78 5.17 24.27
CA THR A 349 -38.97 4.32 24.36
C THR A 349 -39.16 3.56 23.05
N TYR A 350 -39.15 2.23 23.07
CA TYR A 350 -39.32 1.38 21.88
C TYR A 350 -40.46 0.38 22.06
N THR A 351 -41.22 0.12 21.00
CA THR A 351 -42.16 -1.01 20.87
C THR A 351 -41.72 -1.93 19.71
N VAL A 352 -42.19 -3.17 19.74
CA VAL A 352 -42.13 -4.12 18.62
C VAL A 352 -43.53 -4.25 18.02
N LYS A 353 -43.61 -4.32 16.69
CA LYS A 353 -44.84 -4.66 15.96
C LYS A 353 -44.58 -5.88 15.08
N ILE A 354 -45.45 -6.88 15.12
CA ILE A 354 -45.39 -8.09 14.28
C ILE A 354 -46.73 -8.24 13.58
N GLY A 355 -46.77 -7.97 12.27
CA GLY A 355 -48.03 -7.95 11.52
C GLY A 355 -49.02 -6.94 12.13
N ASN A 356 -50.12 -7.45 12.70
CA ASN A 356 -51.14 -6.64 13.39
C ASN A 356 -50.98 -6.56 14.93
N GLN A 357 -50.06 -7.32 15.54
CA GLN A 357 -49.83 -7.31 16.99
C GLN A 357 -48.76 -6.27 17.35
N THR A 358 -49.07 -5.35 18.28
CA THR A 358 -48.14 -4.33 18.79
C THR A 358 -47.90 -4.59 20.26
N PHE A 359 -46.64 -4.75 20.65
CA PHE A 359 -46.23 -5.18 21.99
C PHE A 359 -45.98 -3.96 22.91
N PRO A 360 -45.98 -4.14 24.25
CA PRO A 360 -45.83 -3.02 25.18
C PRO A 360 -44.55 -2.20 24.94
N PRO A 361 -44.62 -0.86 24.99
CA PRO A 361 -43.44 -0.02 24.86
C PRO A 361 -42.56 -0.12 26.12
N VAL A 362 -41.25 -0.24 25.92
CA VAL A 362 -40.25 -0.28 27.00
C VAL A 362 -39.26 0.86 26.89
N VAL A 363 -38.73 1.31 28.04
CA VAL A 363 -37.80 2.44 28.14
C VAL A 363 -36.41 1.94 28.53
N ALA A 364 -35.36 2.41 27.86
CA ALA A 364 -33.98 2.22 28.32
C ALA A 364 -33.10 3.43 27.99
N ASN A 365 -32.00 3.57 28.73
CA ASN A 365 -31.01 4.65 28.56
C ASN A 365 -30.17 4.56 27.26
N ASN A 366 -30.41 3.56 26.41
CA ASN A 366 -29.76 3.45 25.10
C ASN A 366 -30.62 2.71 24.07
N LYS A 367 -30.55 3.14 22.80
CA LYS A 367 -31.36 2.58 21.69
C LYS A 367 -31.19 1.07 21.48
N LYS A 368 -30.05 0.48 21.85
CA LYS A 368 -29.75 -0.95 21.64
C LYS A 368 -30.42 -1.81 22.73
N MET A 369 -30.34 -1.39 23.98
CA MET A 369 -31.00 -2.04 25.12
C MET A 369 -32.51 -1.87 25.04
N ALA A 370 -33.01 -0.70 24.63
CA ALA A 370 -34.45 -0.50 24.43
C ALA A 370 -35.02 -1.50 23.42
N LYS A 371 -34.35 -1.70 22.26
CA LYS A 371 -34.73 -2.73 21.29
C LYS A 371 -34.60 -4.16 21.83
N HIS A 372 -33.58 -4.45 22.64
CA HIS A 372 -33.41 -5.78 23.24
C HIS A 372 -34.51 -6.11 24.25
N LEU A 373 -34.85 -5.17 25.14
CA LEU A 373 -35.92 -5.33 26.11
C LEU A 373 -37.30 -5.37 25.44
N ALA A 374 -37.51 -4.60 24.35
CA ALA A 374 -38.75 -4.65 23.59
C ALA A 374 -38.93 -6.02 22.92
N ALA A 375 -37.83 -6.57 22.39
CA ALA A 375 -37.79 -7.92 21.87
C ALA A 375 -38.00 -8.97 22.97
N GLU A 376 -37.40 -8.81 24.15
CA GLU A 376 -37.57 -9.75 25.25
C GLU A 376 -39.01 -9.78 25.77
N ALA A 377 -39.67 -8.62 25.89
CA ALA A 377 -41.09 -8.52 26.23
C ALA A 377 -41.97 -9.26 25.21
N ALA A 378 -41.80 -8.98 23.91
CA ALA A 378 -42.57 -9.62 22.85
C ALA A 378 -42.29 -11.13 22.71
N VAL A 379 -41.05 -11.59 22.91
CA VAL A 379 -40.72 -13.04 23.00
C VAL A 379 -41.46 -13.69 24.17
N ARG A 380 -41.45 -13.05 25.35
CA ARG A 380 -42.10 -13.58 26.56
C ARG A 380 -43.61 -13.71 26.40
N GLU A 381 -44.24 -12.75 25.72
CA GLU A 381 -45.67 -12.74 25.40
C GLU A 381 -46.03 -13.85 24.40
N LEU A 382 -45.28 -13.99 23.30
CA LEU A 382 -45.46 -15.06 22.29
C LEU A 382 -45.21 -16.48 22.83
N LEU A 383 -44.34 -16.64 23.83
CA LEU A 383 -44.15 -17.90 24.55
C LEU A 383 -45.33 -18.20 25.49
N GLY A 384 -45.98 -17.18 26.07
CA GLY A 384 -47.18 -17.33 26.87
C GLY A 384 -48.41 -17.76 26.06
N GLU A 385 -48.51 -17.30 24.81
CA GLU A 385 -49.60 -17.66 23.87
C GLU A 385 -49.37 -19.02 23.15
N GLY A 386 -48.24 -19.70 23.40
CA GLY A 386 -47.93 -21.01 22.81
C GLY A 386 -47.47 -20.98 21.34
N ALA A 387 -47.22 -19.79 20.77
CA ALA A 387 -46.78 -19.61 19.38
C ALA A 387 -45.31 -20.02 19.11
N LEU A 388 -44.52 -20.23 20.18
CA LEU A 388 -43.10 -20.58 20.13
C LEU A 388 -42.85 -21.91 20.86
N GLN A 389 -42.57 -22.99 20.12
CA GLN A 389 -42.09 -24.24 20.70
C GLN A 389 -40.55 -24.30 20.70
N PRO A 390 -39.88 -24.53 21.85
CA PRO A 390 -38.47 -24.87 21.88
C PRO A 390 -38.27 -26.34 21.48
N GLU A 391 -37.40 -26.61 20.49
CA GLU A 391 -37.08 -27.99 20.11
C GLU A 391 -36.38 -28.75 21.25
N LYS A 392 -36.80 -30.00 21.45
CA LYS A 392 -36.15 -30.93 22.38
C LYS A 392 -34.93 -31.56 21.71
N PHE A 393 -33.83 -31.61 22.45
CA PHE A 393 -32.60 -32.28 22.04
C PHE A 393 -32.72 -33.78 22.30
N ASP A 394 -32.51 -34.63 21.28
CA ASP A 394 -32.47 -36.09 21.41
C ASP A 394 -31.00 -36.55 21.54
N PRO A 395 -30.57 -37.14 22.68
CA PRO A 395 -29.18 -37.49 22.94
C PRO A 395 -28.84 -38.95 22.55
N SER A 396 -29.27 -39.43 21.38
CA SER A 396 -29.17 -40.86 21.03
C SER A 396 -28.57 -41.21 19.65
N TYR A 397 -27.52 -40.51 19.19
CA TYR A 397 -26.68 -40.97 18.07
C TYR A 397 -25.19 -40.95 18.39
N ASN A 398 -24.64 -42.12 18.76
CA ASN A 398 -23.22 -42.43 18.67
C ASN A 398 -22.90 -42.92 17.24
N ALA A 399 -21.97 -42.27 16.55
CA ALA A 399 -21.35 -42.78 15.33
C ALA A 399 -19.86 -42.39 15.30
N ASN A 400 -19.02 -43.29 14.80
CA ASN A 400 -17.55 -43.20 14.89
C ASN A 400 -16.95 -42.16 13.91
N PRO A 401 -15.76 -41.62 14.21
CA PRO A 401 -15.14 -40.55 13.42
C PRO A 401 -14.33 -41.08 12.23
N THR A 402 -14.97 -41.67 11.23
CA THR A 402 -14.31 -42.00 9.93
C THR A 402 -15.33 -42.28 8.83
N GLU A 403 -15.81 -41.22 8.17
CA GLU A 403 -16.24 -41.18 6.76
C GLU A 403 -16.87 -39.80 6.47
N PHE A 404 -16.47 -39.17 5.37
CA PHE A 404 -17.11 -37.94 4.90
C PHE A 404 -18.34 -38.31 4.07
N PRO A 405 -19.55 -37.79 4.36
CA PRO A 405 -20.71 -38.02 3.51
C PRO A 405 -20.46 -37.44 2.12
N ALA A 406 -20.63 -38.26 1.08
CA ALA A 406 -20.58 -37.80 -0.29
C ALA A 406 -21.62 -36.68 -0.54
N ILE A 407 -21.24 -35.69 -1.33
CA ILE A 407 -22.11 -34.57 -1.69
C ILE A 407 -23.25 -35.11 -2.57
N PRO A 408 -24.54 -34.88 -2.24
CA PRO A 408 -25.62 -35.17 -3.16
C PRO A 408 -25.48 -34.30 -4.41
N GLU A 409 -25.44 -34.91 -5.59
CA GLU A 409 -25.48 -34.16 -6.85
C GLU A 409 -26.83 -33.44 -7.01
N LEU A 410 -26.77 -32.23 -7.55
CA LEU A 410 -27.95 -31.41 -7.83
C LEU A 410 -28.73 -31.96 -9.01
N SER A 411 -30.03 -31.66 -9.06
CA SER A 411 -30.83 -31.94 -10.26
C SER A 411 -30.31 -31.14 -11.47
N ALA A 412 -30.58 -31.64 -12.68
CA ALA A 412 -30.22 -30.94 -13.91
C ALA A 412 -30.92 -29.57 -14.07
N GLU A 413 -31.96 -29.31 -13.28
CA GLU A 413 -32.72 -28.06 -13.25
C GLU A 413 -32.07 -27.03 -12.32
N ASP A 414 -31.62 -27.45 -11.13
CA ASP A 414 -30.85 -26.59 -10.20
C ASP A 414 -29.52 -26.17 -10.82
N LEU A 415 -28.84 -27.07 -11.54
CA LEU A 415 -27.61 -26.78 -12.27
C LEU A 415 -27.84 -25.67 -13.31
N LYS A 416 -28.90 -25.79 -14.13
CA LYS A 416 -29.25 -24.76 -15.14
C LYS A 416 -29.57 -23.40 -14.54
N MET A 417 -30.21 -23.35 -13.36
CA MET A 417 -30.52 -22.08 -12.69
C MET A 417 -29.29 -21.43 -12.03
N ALA A 418 -28.33 -22.21 -11.54
CA ALA A 418 -27.05 -21.67 -11.07
C ALA A 418 -26.16 -21.16 -12.22
N GLN A 419 -26.16 -21.88 -13.35
CA GLN A 419 -25.38 -21.59 -14.56
C GLN A 419 -25.79 -20.30 -15.29
N SER A 420 -26.96 -19.70 -14.99
CA SER A 420 -27.48 -18.52 -15.69
C SER A 420 -26.82 -17.17 -15.29
N SER A 421 -25.63 -17.21 -14.68
CA SER A 421 -24.96 -16.05 -14.09
C SER A 421 -23.77 -15.64 -14.94
N SER A 422 -23.68 -14.37 -15.35
CA SER A 422 -22.46 -13.91 -16.03
C SER A 422 -21.28 -13.95 -15.06
N VAL A 423 -20.09 -14.25 -15.58
CA VAL A 423 -18.85 -14.27 -14.80
C VAL A 423 -18.59 -12.90 -14.16
N GLY A 424 -18.96 -11.81 -14.84
CA GLY A 424 -18.88 -10.44 -14.34
C GLY A 424 -19.73 -10.17 -13.09
N ASP A 425 -20.96 -10.69 -13.05
CA ASP A 425 -21.84 -10.55 -11.88
C ASP A 425 -21.25 -11.25 -10.65
N LEU A 426 -20.68 -12.44 -10.84
CA LEU A 426 -20.05 -13.20 -9.76
C LEU A 426 -18.75 -12.53 -9.27
N ILE A 427 -17.93 -11.97 -10.18
CA ILE A 427 -16.73 -11.19 -9.82
C ILE A 427 -17.10 -9.94 -9.01
N LYS A 428 -18.21 -9.25 -9.33
CA LYS A 428 -18.72 -8.12 -8.53
C LYS A 428 -18.97 -8.53 -7.07
N TYR A 429 -19.58 -9.70 -6.82
CA TYR A 429 -19.81 -10.21 -5.47
C TYR A 429 -18.52 -10.66 -4.76
N LEU A 430 -17.54 -11.19 -5.49
CA LEU A 430 -16.23 -11.56 -4.94
C LEU A 430 -15.40 -10.34 -4.50
N ASN A 431 -15.49 -9.23 -5.23
CA ASN A 431 -14.77 -8.00 -4.90
C ASN A 431 -15.34 -7.26 -3.67
N ALA A 432 -16.58 -7.58 -3.27
CA ALA A 432 -17.17 -7.08 -2.03
C ALA A 432 -16.62 -7.83 -0.78
N ASN A 433 -17.13 -7.49 0.41
CA ASN A 433 -16.91 -8.36 1.57
C ASN A 433 -17.57 -9.72 1.30
N PRO A 434 -16.84 -10.85 1.42
CA PRO A 434 -17.26 -12.14 0.87
C PRO A 434 -18.56 -12.67 1.49
N VAL A 435 -18.80 -12.41 2.78
CA VAL A 435 -20.03 -12.85 3.46
C VAL A 435 -21.24 -12.09 2.90
N SER A 436 -21.12 -10.77 2.72
CA SER A 436 -22.18 -9.98 2.09
C SER A 436 -22.34 -10.30 0.61
N GLY A 437 -21.24 -10.51 -0.12
CA GLY A 437 -21.26 -10.88 -1.54
C GLY A 437 -22.00 -12.18 -1.79
N LEU A 438 -21.70 -13.24 -1.03
CA LEU A 438 -22.43 -14.51 -1.14
C LEU A 438 -23.90 -14.38 -0.75
N LEU A 439 -24.22 -13.61 0.31
CA LEU A 439 -25.61 -13.36 0.72
C LEU A 439 -26.38 -12.50 -0.29
N GLU A 440 -25.71 -11.59 -0.98
CA GLU A 440 -26.31 -10.74 -2.02
C GLU A 440 -26.53 -11.52 -3.31
N TYR A 441 -25.55 -12.32 -3.74
CA TYR A 441 -25.71 -13.31 -4.82
C TYR A 441 -26.89 -14.24 -4.56
N ALA A 442 -26.92 -14.86 -3.38
CA ALA A 442 -27.99 -15.77 -3.00
C ALA A 442 -29.36 -15.09 -3.03
N ARG A 443 -29.48 -13.87 -2.46
CA ARG A 443 -30.71 -13.07 -2.51
C ARG A 443 -31.12 -12.72 -3.94
N ALA A 444 -30.19 -12.28 -4.78
CA ALA A 444 -30.44 -11.90 -6.17
C ALA A 444 -30.92 -13.09 -7.02
N LYS A 445 -30.52 -14.32 -6.67
CA LYS A 445 -30.92 -15.57 -7.33
C LYS A 445 -32.07 -16.30 -6.62
N GLY A 446 -32.66 -15.74 -5.57
CA GLY A 446 -33.74 -16.37 -4.80
C GLY A 446 -33.33 -17.55 -3.92
N PHE A 447 -32.02 -17.80 -3.76
CA PHE A 447 -31.50 -18.89 -2.94
C PHE A 447 -31.38 -18.51 -1.46
N ALA A 448 -31.68 -19.48 -0.58
CA ALA A 448 -31.24 -19.41 0.80
C ALA A 448 -29.73 -19.69 0.90
N ALA A 449 -29.02 -18.86 1.69
CA ALA A 449 -27.62 -19.06 2.02
C ALA A 449 -27.43 -19.17 3.54
N GLU A 450 -26.85 -20.28 4.00
CA GLU A 450 -26.57 -20.56 5.41
C GLU A 450 -25.09 -20.86 5.65
N PHE A 451 -24.65 -20.70 6.90
CA PHE A 451 -23.27 -20.94 7.31
C PHE A 451 -23.25 -21.78 8.58
N LYS A 452 -22.60 -22.95 8.51
CA LYS A 452 -22.51 -23.90 9.61
C LYS A 452 -21.06 -24.01 10.08
N MET A 453 -20.88 -24.01 11.40
CA MET A 453 -19.61 -24.41 12.00
C MET A 453 -19.60 -25.94 12.08
N VAL A 454 -18.66 -26.56 11.37
CA VAL A 454 -18.57 -28.02 11.25
C VAL A 454 -17.73 -28.61 12.38
N ASN A 455 -16.65 -27.92 12.77
CA ASN A 455 -15.74 -28.38 13.80
C ASN A 455 -15.03 -27.19 14.49
N GLN A 456 -14.51 -27.43 15.70
CA GLN A 456 -13.58 -26.54 16.39
C GLN A 456 -12.43 -27.39 16.95
N THR A 457 -11.22 -27.16 16.48
CA THR A 457 -10.00 -27.88 16.86
C THR A 457 -8.92 -26.91 17.36
N GLY A 458 -7.75 -27.41 17.74
CA GLY A 458 -6.62 -26.61 18.21
C GLY A 458 -6.69 -26.25 19.70
N PRO A 459 -5.55 -25.85 20.31
CA PRO A 459 -5.47 -25.50 21.72
C PRO A 459 -6.19 -24.17 22.02
N PRO A 460 -6.52 -23.86 23.29
CA PRO A 460 -7.22 -22.62 23.65
C PRO A 460 -6.51 -21.31 23.22
N HIS A 461 -5.20 -21.36 22.96
CA HIS A 461 -4.40 -20.24 22.48
C HIS A 461 -4.24 -20.16 20.95
N ASP A 462 -4.61 -21.22 20.20
CA ASP A 462 -4.72 -21.24 18.74
C ASP A 462 -5.96 -22.04 18.29
N PRO A 463 -7.18 -21.55 18.56
CA PRO A 463 -8.41 -22.26 18.22
C PRO A 463 -8.71 -22.15 16.72
N LYS A 464 -8.84 -23.29 16.05
CA LYS A 464 -9.17 -23.42 14.62
C LYS A 464 -10.65 -23.74 14.46
N PHE A 465 -11.39 -22.85 13.83
CA PHE A 465 -12.82 -22.99 13.57
C PHE A 465 -13.03 -23.40 12.12
N VAL A 466 -13.66 -24.55 11.91
CA VAL A 466 -14.03 -25.06 10.58
C VAL A 466 -15.44 -24.60 10.24
N PHE A 467 -15.60 -23.85 9.17
CA PHE A 467 -16.88 -23.36 8.67
C PHE A 467 -17.15 -23.86 7.25
N GLN A 468 -18.44 -24.01 6.96
CA GLN A 468 -18.94 -24.38 5.65
C GLN A 468 -20.09 -23.46 5.28
N ALA A 469 -20.11 -22.98 4.04
CA ALA A 469 -21.22 -22.24 3.47
C ALA A 469 -22.12 -23.19 2.68
N LYS A 470 -23.41 -22.86 2.61
CA LYS A 470 -24.39 -23.52 1.76
C LYS A 470 -25.16 -22.47 1.00
N VAL A 471 -25.40 -22.67 -0.29
CA VAL A 471 -26.24 -21.80 -1.13
C VAL A 471 -27.10 -22.69 -2.01
N GLY A 472 -28.40 -22.41 -2.10
CA GLY A 472 -29.30 -23.14 -3.00
C GLY A 472 -29.35 -24.64 -2.71
N GLY A 473 -29.30 -25.02 -1.42
CA GLY A 473 -29.27 -26.42 -0.99
C GLY A 473 -27.88 -27.07 -0.96
N ARG A 474 -26.93 -26.61 -1.78
CA ARG A 474 -25.58 -27.18 -1.90
C ARG A 474 -24.61 -26.67 -0.84
N TRP A 475 -23.86 -27.59 -0.21
CA TRP A 475 -22.71 -27.26 0.64
C TRP A 475 -21.43 -27.09 -0.18
N PHE A 476 -20.66 -26.06 0.14
CA PHE A 476 -19.35 -25.73 -0.46
C PHE A 476 -18.20 -26.31 0.38
N PRO A 477 -16.93 -26.28 -0.08
CA PRO A 477 -15.80 -26.79 0.69
C PRO A 477 -15.72 -26.20 2.11
N ALA A 478 -15.41 -27.05 3.09
CA ALA A 478 -15.21 -26.60 4.46
C ALA A 478 -13.81 -26.01 4.62
N VAL A 479 -13.70 -24.86 5.29
CA VAL A 479 -12.44 -24.12 5.48
C VAL A 479 -12.19 -23.83 6.96
N SER A 480 -10.91 -23.70 7.34
CA SER A 480 -10.48 -23.56 8.72
C SER A 480 -9.74 -22.24 8.95
N ALA A 481 -10.19 -21.44 9.93
CA ALA A 481 -9.50 -20.20 10.33
C ALA A 481 -9.42 -20.03 11.85
N SER A 482 -8.50 -19.18 12.32
CA SER A 482 -8.25 -18.92 13.76
C SER A 482 -9.35 -18.15 14.50
N ASN A 483 -10.42 -17.71 13.80
CA ASN A 483 -11.57 -17.08 14.43
C ASN A 483 -12.86 -17.32 13.63
N LYS A 484 -13.99 -17.44 14.33
CA LYS A 484 -15.32 -17.75 13.75
C LYS A 484 -15.76 -16.76 12.65
N LYS A 485 -15.41 -15.48 12.77
CA LYS A 485 -15.78 -14.44 11.79
C LYS A 485 -15.01 -14.61 10.49
N GLN A 486 -13.71 -14.87 10.57
CA GLN A 486 -12.85 -15.15 9.43
C GLN A 486 -13.23 -16.48 8.80
N ALA A 487 -13.39 -17.57 9.57
CA ALA A 487 -13.79 -18.86 9.02
C ALA A 487 -15.10 -18.78 8.22
N LYS A 488 -16.08 -18.00 8.70
CA LYS A 488 -17.32 -17.69 7.96
C LYS A 488 -17.08 -16.87 6.68
N ALA A 489 -16.15 -15.93 6.69
CA ALA A 489 -15.76 -15.16 5.51
C ALA A 489 -15.01 -16.00 4.48
N GLU A 490 -14.09 -16.85 4.94
CA GLU A 490 -13.34 -17.79 4.11
C GLU A 490 -14.27 -18.82 3.47
N ALA A 491 -15.28 -19.30 4.19
CA ALA A 491 -16.30 -20.20 3.64
C ALA A 491 -17.16 -19.51 2.57
N ALA A 492 -17.34 -18.19 2.68
CA ALA A 492 -18.09 -17.40 1.70
C ALA A 492 -17.30 -17.14 0.42
N ASP A 493 -16.01 -16.81 0.54
CA ASP A 493 -15.08 -16.63 -0.58
C ASP A 493 -14.86 -17.95 -1.34
N ALA A 494 -14.65 -19.06 -0.62
CA ALA A 494 -14.55 -20.39 -1.23
C ALA A 494 -15.82 -20.75 -2.03
N ALA A 495 -17.01 -20.45 -1.48
CA ALA A 495 -18.27 -20.67 -2.19
C ALA A 495 -18.40 -19.79 -3.46
N LEU A 496 -18.08 -18.49 -3.37
CA LEU A 496 -18.08 -17.58 -4.54
C LEU A 496 -17.08 -18.03 -5.61
N ARG A 497 -15.88 -18.46 -5.23
CA ARG A 497 -14.84 -18.96 -6.17
C ARG A 497 -15.28 -20.23 -6.90
N VAL A 498 -15.91 -21.17 -6.20
CA VAL A 498 -16.45 -22.39 -6.84
C VAL A 498 -17.56 -22.03 -7.82
N LEU A 499 -18.48 -21.13 -7.46
CA LEU A 499 -19.55 -20.65 -8.34
C LEU A 499 -19.00 -19.93 -9.59
N ILE A 500 -17.92 -19.14 -9.46
CA ILE A 500 -17.21 -18.52 -10.59
C ILE A 500 -16.63 -19.60 -11.52
N GLY A 501 -15.86 -20.54 -10.97
CA GLY A 501 -15.22 -21.59 -11.76
C GLY A 501 -16.22 -22.51 -12.50
N GLU A 502 -17.41 -22.69 -11.95
CA GLU A 502 -18.49 -23.45 -12.59
C GLU A 502 -19.24 -22.67 -13.66
N ALA A 503 -19.52 -21.38 -13.43
CA ALA A 503 -20.09 -20.51 -14.45
C ALA A 503 -19.14 -20.38 -15.66
N GLU A 504 -17.83 -20.27 -15.41
CA GLU A 504 -16.82 -20.31 -16.47
C GLU A 504 -16.73 -21.65 -17.20
N LYS A 505 -16.85 -22.78 -16.48
CA LYS A 505 -16.84 -24.10 -17.11
C LYS A 505 -18.06 -24.26 -18.04
N ALA A 506 -19.24 -23.84 -17.59
CA ALA A 506 -20.45 -23.84 -18.40
C ALA A 506 -20.31 -22.94 -19.66
N ALA A 507 -19.70 -21.75 -19.52
CA ALA A 507 -19.37 -20.86 -20.63
C ALA A 507 -18.23 -21.36 -21.54
N ARG A 508 -17.59 -22.49 -21.21
CA ARG A 508 -16.55 -23.14 -22.04
C ARG A 508 -17.05 -24.42 -22.71
N GLU A 509 -18.13 -25.01 -22.20
CA GLU A 509 -18.81 -26.19 -22.76
C GLU A 509 -19.97 -25.81 -23.70
N GLY A 510 -20.54 -24.60 -23.55
CA GLY A 510 -21.32 -23.92 -24.58
C GLY A 510 -20.50 -22.78 -25.19
N ASP A 511 -20.41 -22.73 -26.53
CA ASP A 511 -19.50 -21.89 -27.32
C ASP A 511 -19.79 -20.37 -27.25
N ILE A 512 -19.57 -19.78 -26.07
CA ILE A 512 -19.57 -18.34 -25.82
C ILE A 512 -18.47 -18.06 -24.79
N MET A 513 -17.27 -17.70 -25.25
CA MET A 513 -16.41 -16.85 -24.42
C MET A 513 -17.27 -15.66 -24.00
N ALA A 514 -17.54 -15.52 -22.71
CA ALA A 514 -18.30 -14.41 -22.20
C ALA A 514 -17.47 -13.13 -22.36
N GLU A 515 -17.58 -12.51 -23.54
CA GLU A 515 -17.10 -11.16 -23.81
C GLU A 515 -17.82 -10.22 -22.85
N LEU A 516 -17.17 -9.96 -21.72
CA LEU A 516 -17.49 -8.82 -20.88
C LEU A 516 -17.46 -7.59 -21.79
N PRO A 517 -18.46 -6.69 -21.72
CA PRO A 517 -18.61 -5.62 -22.72
C PRO A 517 -17.37 -4.72 -22.72
N VAL A 518 -16.50 -4.92 -23.71
CA VAL A 518 -15.27 -4.14 -23.93
C VAL A 518 -15.60 -2.73 -24.43
N SER A 519 -16.80 -2.55 -24.99
CA SER A 519 -17.36 -1.28 -25.47
C SER A 519 -17.33 -0.18 -24.40
N GLY A 520 -16.41 0.77 -24.53
CA GLY A 520 -16.22 1.87 -23.59
C GLY A 520 -15.27 1.58 -22.41
N SER A 521 -14.54 0.46 -22.43
CA SER A 521 -13.47 0.15 -21.46
C SER A 521 -12.11 0.62 -21.97
N THR A 522 -11.34 1.30 -21.12
CA THR A 522 -10.00 1.79 -21.49
C THR A 522 -9.02 0.63 -21.65
N PHE A 523 -7.91 0.86 -22.35
CA PHE A 523 -6.79 -0.10 -22.42
C PHE A 523 -6.34 -0.61 -21.04
N HIS A 524 -6.27 0.28 -20.04
CA HIS A 524 -5.90 -0.08 -18.68
C HIS A 524 -6.95 -0.93 -17.95
N ASP A 525 -8.23 -0.73 -18.25
CA ASP A 525 -9.31 -1.58 -17.72
C ASP A 525 -9.22 -3.00 -18.30
N GLN A 526 -8.93 -3.13 -19.61
CA GLN A 526 -8.75 -4.43 -20.27
C GLN A 526 -7.57 -5.23 -19.67
N ILE A 527 -6.42 -4.59 -19.50
CA ILE A 527 -5.23 -5.18 -18.87
C ILE A 527 -5.52 -5.65 -17.43
N ALA A 528 -6.26 -4.87 -16.66
CA ALA A 528 -6.67 -5.25 -15.30
C ALA A 528 -7.71 -6.38 -15.31
N MET A 529 -8.70 -6.33 -16.19
CA MET A 529 -9.75 -7.34 -16.34
C MET A 529 -9.16 -8.72 -16.62
N LEU A 530 -8.30 -8.85 -17.63
CA LEU A 530 -7.60 -10.09 -17.96
C LEU A 530 -6.82 -10.64 -16.75
N SER A 531 -6.13 -9.75 -16.03
CA SER A 531 -5.35 -10.11 -14.84
C SER A 531 -6.22 -10.69 -13.73
N HIS A 532 -7.34 -10.05 -13.40
CA HIS A 532 -8.26 -10.48 -12.35
C HIS A 532 -9.04 -11.74 -12.74
N GLN A 533 -9.50 -11.83 -13.99
CA GLN A 533 -10.14 -13.04 -14.51
C GLN A 533 -9.19 -14.22 -14.39
N LYS A 534 -8.00 -14.17 -15.02
CA LYS A 534 -7.05 -15.28 -14.96
C LYS A 534 -6.65 -15.64 -13.52
N PHE A 535 -6.49 -14.66 -12.62
CA PHE A 535 -6.25 -14.91 -11.20
C PHE A 535 -7.39 -15.66 -10.51
N ASN A 536 -8.63 -15.23 -10.69
CA ASN A 536 -9.80 -15.89 -10.10
C ASN A 536 -9.94 -17.34 -10.59
N ASN A 537 -9.64 -17.58 -11.87
CA ASN A 537 -9.79 -18.89 -12.51
C ASN A 537 -8.75 -19.90 -12.01
N LEU A 538 -7.51 -19.45 -11.84
CA LEU A 538 -6.43 -20.25 -11.22
C LEU A 538 -6.72 -20.53 -9.74
N THR A 539 -7.25 -19.53 -9.02
CA THR A 539 -7.49 -19.64 -7.58
C THR A 539 -8.79 -20.36 -7.21
N ALA A 540 -9.72 -20.54 -8.15
CA ALA A 540 -10.94 -21.32 -7.92
C ALA A 540 -10.67 -22.80 -7.56
N ARG A 541 -9.51 -23.34 -7.96
CA ARG A 541 -9.08 -24.72 -7.65
C ARG A 541 -8.27 -24.85 -6.36
N ILE A 542 -7.75 -23.74 -5.82
CA ILE A 542 -6.88 -23.78 -4.64
C ILE A 542 -7.74 -23.89 -3.38
N GLN A 543 -7.68 -25.05 -2.73
CA GLN A 543 -8.43 -25.32 -1.48
C GLN A 543 -7.89 -24.55 -0.27
N ASN A 544 -6.61 -24.15 -0.27
CA ASN A 544 -6.04 -23.30 0.77
C ASN A 544 -6.73 -21.93 0.77
N SER A 545 -7.06 -21.39 1.95
CA SER A 545 -7.79 -20.12 2.03
C SER A 545 -6.93 -18.93 1.59
N LEU A 546 -7.05 -18.55 0.32
CA LEU A 546 -6.36 -17.38 -0.26
C LEU A 546 -6.93 -16.02 0.16
N MET A 547 -8.01 -16.00 0.97
CA MET A 547 -8.61 -14.82 1.59
C MET A 547 -7.64 -13.85 2.26
N GLY A 548 -8.03 -12.57 2.24
CA GLY A 548 -7.26 -11.46 2.78
C GLY A 548 -6.71 -10.58 1.66
N ARG A 549 -6.29 -9.36 2.00
CA ARG A 549 -5.77 -8.42 1.00
C ARG A 549 -4.49 -8.99 0.37
N LYS A 550 -4.55 -9.29 -0.93
CA LYS A 550 -3.39 -9.65 -1.75
C LYS A 550 -3.11 -8.53 -2.74
N ILE A 551 -1.83 -8.17 -2.87
CA ILE A 551 -1.37 -7.47 -4.07
C ILE A 551 -1.36 -8.53 -5.17
N LEU A 552 -1.99 -8.21 -6.31
CA LEU A 552 -1.94 -9.00 -7.54
C LEU A 552 -1.07 -8.25 -8.53
N ALA A 553 -0.21 -8.96 -9.24
CA ALA A 553 0.48 -8.45 -10.41
C ALA A 553 0.46 -9.51 -11.52
N ALA A 554 0.35 -9.07 -12.76
CA ALA A 554 0.30 -9.95 -13.92
C ALA A 554 1.07 -9.32 -15.08
N ILE A 555 1.67 -10.15 -15.91
CA ILE A 555 2.26 -9.71 -17.19
C ILE A 555 1.37 -10.27 -18.30
N ILE A 556 0.87 -9.37 -19.13
CA ILE A 556 0.01 -9.64 -20.29
C ILE A 556 0.88 -9.46 -21.53
N MET A 557 0.79 -10.38 -22.47
CA MET A 557 1.39 -10.30 -23.79
C MET A 557 0.30 -9.97 -24.81
N LYS A 558 0.51 -8.94 -25.64
CA LYS A 558 -0.26 -8.74 -26.87
C LYS A 558 0.64 -9.11 -28.05
N LYS A 559 0.09 -9.74 -29.10
CA LYS A 559 0.80 -10.07 -30.35
C LYS A 559 0.65 -9.01 -31.45
N SER A 560 -0.31 -8.11 -31.30
CA SER A 560 -0.59 -6.98 -32.19
C SER A 560 -1.29 -5.86 -31.41
N SER A 561 -1.54 -4.71 -32.05
CA SER A 561 -2.37 -3.63 -31.50
C SER A 561 -3.77 -4.11 -31.13
N ASP A 562 -4.34 -4.98 -31.97
CA ASP A 562 -5.77 -5.35 -31.94
C ASP A 562 -6.03 -6.62 -31.12
N ASP A 563 -4.98 -7.39 -30.79
CA ASP A 563 -5.06 -8.53 -29.86
C ASP A 563 -5.47 -8.05 -28.47
N LEU A 564 -6.56 -8.58 -27.90
CA LEU A 564 -6.98 -8.28 -26.53
C LEU A 564 -5.86 -8.56 -25.50
N GLY A 565 -5.04 -9.58 -25.77
CA GLY A 565 -3.87 -9.95 -24.99
C GLY A 565 -4.08 -11.19 -24.13
N THR A 566 -3.00 -11.93 -23.92
CA THR A 566 -2.94 -13.17 -23.14
C THR A 566 -2.13 -12.96 -21.86
N VAL A 567 -2.67 -13.33 -20.70
CA VAL A 567 -1.91 -13.32 -19.44
C VAL A 567 -0.82 -14.40 -19.48
N VAL A 568 0.44 -13.99 -19.52
CA VAL A 568 1.60 -14.91 -19.58
C VAL A 568 2.20 -15.21 -18.21
N SER A 569 1.96 -14.37 -17.20
CA SER A 569 2.44 -14.59 -15.83
C SER A 569 1.56 -13.91 -14.79
N ILE A 570 1.44 -14.53 -13.61
CA ILE A 570 0.77 -14.01 -12.42
C ILE A 570 1.66 -14.21 -11.19
N GLY A 571 1.69 -13.19 -10.33
CA GLY A 571 2.24 -13.26 -8.99
C GLY A 571 1.33 -12.55 -7.98
N THR A 572 1.26 -13.05 -6.75
CA THR A 572 0.66 -12.31 -5.62
C THR A 572 1.59 -12.24 -4.42
N GLY A 573 1.28 -11.35 -3.48
CA GLY A 573 1.93 -11.30 -2.16
C GLY A 573 2.62 -9.98 -1.87
N ASN A 574 3.07 -9.81 -0.64
CA ASN A 574 3.71 -8.59 -0.12
C ASN A 574 4.69 -8.88 1.04
N ARG A 575 5.33 -10.05 1.02
CA ARG A 575 6.32 -10.48 2.02
C ARG A 575 7.68 -10.72 1.37
N CYS A 576 8.72 -10.66 2.19
CA CYS A 576 10.06 -11.11 1.87
C CYS A 576 10.48 -12.14 2.92
N VAL A 577 11.47 -12.95 2.56
CA VAL A 577 12.07 -13.90 3.51
C VAL A 577 12.79 -13.18 4.64
N LYS A 578 12.96 -13.86 5.77
CA LYS A 578 13.83 -13.44 6.86
C LYS A 578 15.30 -13.73 6.55
N GLY A 579 16.23 -13.14 7.31
CA GLY A 579 17.66 -13.45 7.22
C GLY A 579 17.99 -14.95 7.35
N GLU A 580 17.37 -15.60 8.34
CA GLU A 580 17.45 -17.05 8.63
C GLU A 580 17.01 -17.96 7.47
N GLU A 581 16.13 -17.46 6.58
CA GLU A 581 15.51 -18.20 5.48
C GLU A 581 16.23 -17.95 4.13
N LEU A 582 17.41 -17.31 4.15
CA LEU A 582 18.29 -17.24 3.00
C LEU A 582 18.93 -18.61 2.72
N SER A 583 19.04 -18.95 1.44
CA SER A 583 19.66 -20.20 0.98
C SER A 583 20.93 -19.91 0.17
N LEU A 584 22.04 -20.56 0.54
CA LEU A 584 23.29 -20.58 -0.23
C LEU A 584 23.12 -21.35 -1.55
N SER A 585 22.31 -22.42 -1.56
CA SER A 585 21.94 -23.24 -2.72
C SER A 585 20.89 -22.61 -3.66
N GLY A 586 20.48 -21.36 -3.43
CA GLY A 586 19.52 -20.67 -4.30
C GLY A 586 18.07 -21.18 -4.24
N GLU A 587 17.73 -22.02 -3.26
CA GLU A 587 16.42 -22.67 -3.12
C GLU A 587 15.29 -21.71 -2.77
N THR A 588 15.57 -20.63 -2.05
CA THR A 588 14.53 -19.74 -1.51
C THR A 588 14.24 -18.53 -2.40
N VAL A 589 12.96 -18.16 -2.46
CA VAL A 589 12.43 -16.99 -3.18
C VAL A 589 12.46 -15.78 -2.24
N ASN A 590 13.58 -15.05 -2.20
CA ASN A 590 13.82 -14.01 -1.18
C ASN A 590 12.77 -12.90 -1.10
N ASP A 591 12.03 -12.68 -2.19
CA ASP A 591 11.05 -11.61 -2.31
C ASP A 591 9.81 -12.12 -3.03
N CYS A 592 8.74 -12.24 -2.24
CA CYS A 592 7.44 -12.76 -2.65
C CYS A 592 6.40 -11.62 -2.80
N HIS A 593 6.85 -10.41 -3.15
CA HIS A 593 5.95 -9.38 -3.67
C HIS A 593 5.43 -9.75 -5.06
N ALA A 594 4.14 -9.49 -5.28
CA ALA A 594 3.40 -9.83 -6.50
C ALA A 594 4.16 -9.52 -7.79
N GLU A 595 4.64 -8.29 -7.95
CA GLU A 595 5.34 -7.79 -9.13
C GLU A 595 6.71 -8.46 -9.35
N VAL A 596 7.38 -8.88 -8.27
CA VAL A 596 8.65 -9.62 -8.35
C VAL A 596 8.41 -11.07 -8.73
N VAL A 597 7.39 -11.70 -8.14
CA VAL A 597 6.97 -13.08 -8.44
C VAL A 597 6.45 -13.20 -9.87
N SER A 598 5.63 -12.25 -10.31
CA SER A 598 5.11 -12.17 -11.68
C SER A 598 6.25 -12.07 -12.70
N ARG A 599 7.27 -11.24 -12.47
CA ARG A 599 8.47 -11.23 -13.33
C ARG A 599 9.20 -12.58 -13.33
N ARG A 600 9.30 -13.27 -12.19
CA ARG A 600 9.95 -14.60 -12.15
C ARG A 600 9.15 -15.63 -12.96
N GLY A 601 7.83 -15.66 -12.84
CA GLY A 601 6.97 -16.47 -13.72
C GLY A 601 7.15 -16.12 -15.20
N PHE A 602 7.29 -14.83 -15.54
CA PHE A 602 7.55 -14.39 -16.91
C PHE A 602 8.90 -14.88 -17.45
N ILE A 603 9.96 -14.92 -16.64
CA ILE A 603 11.25 -15.52 -17.03
C ILE A 603 11.09 -17.02 -17.36
N ARG A 604 10.26 -17.77 -16.63
CA ARG A 604 9.92 -19.17 -16.99
C ARG A 604 9.13 -19.27 -18.29
N PHE A 605 8.22 -18.35 -18.54
CA PHE A 605 7.57 -18.24 -19.84
C PHE A 605 8.60 -17.99 -20.97
N LEU A 606 9.55 -17.07 -20.80
CA LEU A 606 10.63 -16.85 -21.78
C LEU A 606 11.47 -18.12 -22.01
N TYR A 607 11.86 -18.85 -20.95
CA TYR A 607 12.51 -20.16 -21.12
C TYR A 607 11.64 -21.11 -21.96
N SER A 608 10.35 -21.25 -21.65
CA SER A 608 9.44 -22.13 -22.43
C SER A 608 9.33 -21.75 -23.91
N GLN A 609 9.46 -20.46 -24.23
CA GLN A 609 9.42 -19.95 -25.61
C GLN A 609 10.76 -20.16 -26.34
N LEU A 610 11.89 -20.07 -25.63
CA LEU A 610 13.22 -20.37 -26.17
C LEU A 610 13.43 -21.86 -26.41
N MET A 611 12.90 -22.72 -25.53
CA MET A 611 12.90 -24.18 -25.72
C MET A 611 12.06 -24.62 -26.93
N LYS A 612 11.00 -23.85 -27.26
CA LYS A 612 10.14 -24.08 -28.43
C LYS A 612 10.67 -23.45 -29.72
N TYR A 613 11.64 -22.55 -29.64
CA TYR A 613 12.09 -21.80 -30.81
C TYR A 613 12.84 -22.70 -31.79
N ASN A 614 12.20 -22.98 -32.93
CA ASN A 614 12.76 -23.69 -34.08
C ASN A 614 12.74 -22.76 -35.30
N PRO A 615 13.89 -22.46 -35.95
CA PRO A 615 13.92 -21.69 -37.20
C PRO A 615 13.04 -22.24 -38.32
N ASP A 616 12.85 -23.58 -38.39
CA ASP A 616 12.02 -24.22 -39.41
C ASP A 616 10.50 -24.03 -39.19
N VAL A 617 10.09 -23.76 -37.95
CA VAL A 617 8.68 -23.57 -37.56
C VAL A 617 8.59 -22.36 -36.63
N PRO A 618 8.81 -21.14 -37.17
CA PRO A 618 9.09 -19.99 -36.33
C PRO A 618 7.86 -19.56 -35.50
N ASP A 619 6.63 -19.85 -35.96
CA ASP A 619 5.37 -19.35 -35.36
C ASP A 619 4.98 -20.00 -34.02
N ASP A 620 5.65 -21.08 -33.62
CA ASP A 620 5.47 -21.73 -32.32
C ASP A 620 6.11 -20.94 -31.16
N SER A 621 6.89 -19.89 -31.47
CA SER A 621 7.60 -19.05 -30.50
C SER A 621 7.37 -17.55 -30.75
N ILE A 622 7.46 -16.77 -29.67
CA ILE A 622 7.49 -15.29 -29.72
C ILE A 622 8.83 -14.70 -30.20
N PHE A 623 9.83 -15.56 -30.44
CA PHE A 623 11.18 -15.14 -30.83
C PHE A 623 11.42 -15.24 -32.34
N GLU A 624 12.35 -14.42 -32.81
CA GLU A 624 12.95 -14.46 -34.15
C GLU A 624 14.47 -14.21 -34.04
N GLU A 625 15.21 -14.44 -35.12
CA GLU A 625 16.66 -14.18 -35.18
C GLU A 625 16.94 -12.66 -35.15
N ALA A 626 17.95 -12.28 -34.37
CA ALA A 626 18.48 -10.92 -34.32
C ALA A 626 19.83 -10.86 -35.07
N GLU A 627 20.61 -9.80 -34.85
CA GLU A 627 21.99 -9.75 -35.36
C GLU A 627 22.92 -10.64 -34.51
N GLY A 628 23.66 -11.54 -35.17
CA GLY A 628 24.52 -12.54 -34.52
C GLY A 628 23.74 -13.75 -33.96
N ASP A 629 24.34 -14.48 -33.02
CA ASP A 629 23.76 -15.71 -32.43
C ASP A 629 22.64 -15.45 -31.39
N MET A 630 22.02 -14.25 -31.45
CA MET A 630 21.03 -13.77 -30.49
C MET A 630 19.61 -13.83 -31.08
N LEU A 631 18.62 -13.98 -30.21
CA LEU A 631 17.21 -13.92 -30.56
C LEU A 631 16.58 -12.62 -30.02
N ARG A 632 15.55 -12.13 -30.71
CA ARG A 632 14.74 -11.00 -30.24
C ARG A 632 13.27 -11.33 -30.24
N VAL A 633 12.51 -10.59 -29.45
CA VAL A 633 11.05 -10.71 -29.46
C VAL A 633 10.53 -10.16 -30.80
N ARG A 634 9.64 -10.92 -31.44
CA ARG A 634 9.05 -10.56 -32.74
C ARG A 634 8.43 -9.15 -32.73
N PRO A 635 8.58 -8.35 -33.80
CA PRO A 635 7.88 -7.09 -33.98
C PRO A 635 6.37 -7.25 -33.76
N GLY A 636 5.78 -6.29 -33.03
CA GLY A 636 4.35 -6.32 -32.66
C GLY A 636 4.04 -7.08 -31.36
N VAL A 637 4.93 -7.94 -30.86
CA VAL A 637 4.73 -8.59 -29.55
C VAL A 637 5.14 -7.63 -28.41
N THR A 638 4.19 -7.26 -27.56
CA THR A 638 4.36 -6.29 -26.47
C THR A 638 4.00 -6.87 -25.11
N PHE A 639 4.65 -6.38 -24.04
CA PHE A 639 4.42 -6.85 -22.67
C PHE A 639 3.95 -5.75 -21.74
N HIS A 640 2.90 -6.03 -20.98
CA HIS A 640 2.17 -5.06 -20.16
C HIS A 640 2.08 -5.56 -18.72
N LEU A 641 2.52 -4.74 -17.75
CA LEU A 641 2.52 -5.10 -16.34
C LEU A 641 1.30 -4.50 -15.62
N TYR A 642 0.40 -5.34 -15.15
CA TYR A 642 -0.61 -4.95 -14.17
C TYR A 642 -0.06 -5.07 -12.74
N ILE A 643 -0.35 -4.09 -11.87
CA ILE A 643 -0.17 -4.22 -10.41
C ILE A 643 -1.41 -3.63 -9.72
N SER A 644 -2.03 -4.35 -8.78
CA SER A 644 -3.28 -3.92 -8.13
C SER A 644 -3.14 -2.71 -7.19
N THR A 645 -1.91 -2.24 -6.95
CA THR A 645 -1.59 -1.00 -6.21
C THR A 645 -0.19 -0.54 -6.60
N ALA A 646 0.15 0.74 -6.39
CA ALA A 646 1.50 1.24 -6.62
C ALA A 646 2.59 0.35 -5.98
N PRO A 647 3.71 0.10 -6.71
CA PRO A 647 4.79 -0.73 -6.22
C PRO A 647 5.44 -0.10 -4.99
N CYS A 648 5.77 -0.92 -3.99
CA CYS A 648 6.37 -0.38 -2.75
C CYS A 648 7.71 0.32 -3.05
N GLY A 649 7.97 1.43 -2.37
CA GLY A 649 9.15 2.27 -2.63
C GLY A 649 8.75 3.70 -2.98
N ASP A 650 9.51 4.32 -3.87
CA ASP A 650 9.30 5.71 -4.32
C ASP A 650 7.97 5.93 -5.06
N GLY A 651 7.47 4.91 -5.78
CA GLY A 651 6.19 4.97 -6.51
C GLY A 651 4.96 5.02 -5.60
N ALA A 652 5.11 4.74 -4.31
CA ALA A 652 4.07 4.87 -3.29
C ALA A 652 4.33 6.06 -2.33
N LEU A 653 5.32 6.92 -2.62
CA LEU A 653 5.74 8.04 -1.78
C LEU A 653 5.07 9.36 -2.22
N PHE A 654 3.78 9.48 -1.94
CA PHE A 654 2.98 10.70 -2.17
C PHE A 654 1.75 10.75 -1.26
N ASP A 655 1.14 11.93 -1.09
CA ASP A 655 -0.15 12.04 -0.41
C ASP A 655 -1.27 11.50 -1.30
N LYS A 656 -2.16 10.70 -0.73
CA LYS A 656 -3.26 10.05 -1.46
C LYS A 656 -4.32 11.03 -1.95
N SER A 657 -4.35 12.24 -1.38
CA SER A 657 -5.14 13.35 -1.90
C SER A 657 -4.69 13.78 -3.30
N CYS A 658 -3.39 13.62 -3.62
CA CYS A 658 -2.80 13.83 -4.95
C CYS A 658 -3.04 12.61 -5.85
N SER A 659 -4.31 12.30 -6.10
CA SER A 659 -4.70 11.40 -7.18
C SER A 659 -4.92 12.23 -8.43
N ASP A 660 -4.06 12.08 -9.44
CA ASP A 660 -4.20 12.80 -10.71
C ASP A 660 -5.56 12.47 -11.37
N GLN A 661 -6.07 13.38 -12.22
CA GLN A 661 -7.15 13.02 -13.12
C GLN A 661 -6.67 11.92 -14.09
N PRO A 662 -7.56 11.06 -14.63
CA PRO A 662 -7.13 10.10 -15.63
C PRO A 662 -6.61 10.88 -16.84
N SER A 663 -5.40 10.52 -17.31
CA SER A 663 -4.86 11.05 -18.56
C SER A 663 -5.83 10.78 -19.70
N ALA A 664 -5.90 11.70 -20.67
CA ALA A 664 -6.57 11.40 -21.94
C ALA A 664 -5.88 10.18 -22.59
N GLU A 665 -6.67 9.31 -23.24
CA GLU A 665 -6.12 8.14 -23.93
C GLU A 665 -5.09 8.60 -24.98
N GLY A 666 -3.89 8.01 -24.96
CA GLY A 666 -2.78 8.40 -25.83
C GLY A 666 -1.81 9.45 -25.27
N ASP A 667 -2.02 10.01 -24.07
CA ASP A 667 -1.01 10.87 -23.42
C ASP A 667 0.17 10.03 -22.87
N THR A 668 1.13 9.76 -23.77
CA THR A 668 2.38 9.05 -23.49
C THR A 668 3.46 9.93 -22.86
N GLN A 669 3.26 11.24 -22.72
CA GLN A 669 4.32 12.14 -22.24
C GLN A 669 4.55 11.98 -20.73
N HIS A 670 5.79 11.71 -20.33
CA HIS A 670 6.15 11.54 -18.92
C HIS A 670 6.50 12.88 -18.26
N CYS A 671 5.71 13.29 -17.25
CA CYS A 671 5.93 14.49 -16.44
C CYS A 671 6.28 14.10 -14.99
N PRO A 672 7.55 13.74 -14.68
CA PRO A 672 7.94 13.31 -13.34
C PRO A 672 7.92 14.46 -12.32
N ILE A 673 7.32 14.23 -11.15
CA ILE A 673 7.15 15.24 -10.10
C ILE A 673 8.27 15.11 -9.07
N PHE A 674 8.98 16.19 -8.74
CA PHE A 674 10.02 16.22 -7.69
C PHE A 674 9.77 17.38 -6.71
N GLU A 675 8.95 17.15 -5.69
CA GLU A 675 8.58 18.13 -4.66
C GLU A 675 9.65 18.26 -3.56
N ASN A 676 10.41 17.19 -3.30
CA ASN A 676 11.38 17.17 -2.19
C ASN A 676 12.58 16.25 -2.45
N VAL A 677 13.68 16.51 -1.74
CA VAL A 677 14.97 15.78 -1.85
C VAL A 677 14.94 14.32 -1.38
N LYS A 678 13.81 13.84 -0.81
CA LYS A 678 13.63 12.45 -0.39
C LYS A 678 12.99 11.59 -1.49
N GLN A 679 12.34 12.20 -2.48
CA GLN A 679 11.80 11.53 -3.65
C GLN A 679 12.92 11.11 -4.62
N GLY A 680 12.71 9.99 -5.32
CA GLY A 680 13.69 9.37 -6.21
C GLY A 680 14.82 8.62 -5.51
N LYS A 681 15.02 8.78 -4.19
CA LYS A 681 15.99 8.01 -3.40
C LYS A 681 15.67 6.50 -3.45
N LEU A 682 16.70 5.67 -3.50
CA LEU A 682 16.60 4.22 -3.38
C LEU A 682 16.03 3.83 -2.01
N ARG A 683 15.31 2.71 -1.95
CA ARG A 683 14.65 2.25 -0.73
C ARG A 683 14.81 0.74 -0.53
N THR A 684 14.93 0.31 0.73
CA THR A 684 14.93 -1.10 1.12
C THR A 684 13.68 -1.45 1.92
N LYS A 685 13.20 -2.68 1.75
CA LYS A 685 12.04 -3.24 2.46
C LYS A 685 12.35 -3.42 3.95
N VAL A 686 11.30 -3.38 4.76
CA VAL A 686 11.38 -3.68 6.20
C VAL A 686 11.14 -5.18 6.39
N GLU A 687 12.10 -5.86 6.99
CA GLU A 687 11.95 -7.26 7.40
C GLU A 687 10.80 -7.38 8.41
N ASN A 688 9.95 -8.40 8.26
CA ASN A 688 8.67 -8.54 8.97
C ASN A 688 7.67 -7.38 8.76
N GLY A 689 7.92 -6.47 7.80
CA GLY A 689 7.06 -5.33 7.47
C GLY A 689 6.57 -5.33 6.02
N GLU A 690 5.64 -4.44 5.71
CA GLU A 690 5.11 -4.19 4.34
C GLU A 690 5.64 -2.86 3.76
N GLY A 691 6.38 -2.09 4.57
CA GLY A 691 6.89 -0.77 4.24
C GLY A 691 8.33 -0.80 3.70
N THR A 692 8.83 0.39 3.37
CA THR A 692 10.22 0.60 2.92
C THR A 692 10.86 1.78 3.63
N ILE A 693 12.15 1.72 3.87
CA ILE A 693 13.00 2.81 4.37
C ILE A 693 13.92 3.31 3.25
N PRO A 694 14.37 4.58 3.25
CA PRO A 694 15.45 5.03 2.37
C PRO A 694 16.72 4.19 2.56
N VAL A 695 17.57 4.15 1.54
CA VAL A 695 18.97 3.73 1.69
C VAL A 695 19.79 4.95 2.11
N GLU A 696 20.62 4.77 3.14
CA GLU A 696 21.52 5.82 3.63
C GLU A 696 22.94 5.61 3.08
N SER A 697 23.72 6.69 2.95
CA SER A 697 25.07 6.62 2.34
C SER A 697 26.06 5.75 3.12
N SER A 698 25.76 5.46 4.39
CA SER A 698 26.51 4.62 5.33
C SER A 698 25.91 3.22 5.53
N ASP A 699 24.88 2.82 4.76
CA ASP A 699 24.36 1.45 4.80
C ASP A 699 25.46 0.47 4.37
N ILE A 700 25.95 -0.32 5.33
CA ILE A 700 26.99 -1.34 5.15
C ILE A 700 26.50 -2.38 4.14
N VAL A 701 27.42 -2.91 3.32
CA VAL A 701 27.12 -4.04 2.43
C VAL A 701 26.81 -5.26 3.31
N PRO A 702 25.58 -5.82 3.26
CA PRO A 702 25.21 -6.91 4.17
C PRO A 702 26.11 -8.13 3.93
N THR A 703 26.69 -8.67 5.00
CA THR A 703 27.50 -9.90 4.93
C THR A 703 26.65 -11.12 5.25
N TRP A 704 27.09 -12.31 4.82
CA TRP A 704 26.33 -13.54 5.06
C TRP A 704 26.23 -13.84 6.56
N ASP A 705 27.37 -13.83 7.24
CA ASP A 705 27.50 -14.05 8.68
C ASP A 705 26.73 -13.01 9.49
N GLY A 706 26.81 -11.72 9.13
CA GLY A 706 26.04 -10.65 9.76
C GLY A 706 24.55 -10.95 9.76
N ILE A 707 24.00 -11.30 8.59
CA ILE A 707 22.58 -11.64 8.45
C ILE A 707 22.20 -12.89 9.27
N GLN A 708 23.05 -13.93 9.29
CA GLN A 708 22.79 -15.13 10.10
C GLN A 708 22.84 -14.86 11.62
N HIS A 709 23.60 -13.85 12.06
CA HIS A 709 23.65 -13.41 13.47
C HIS A 709 22.62 -12.31 13.81
N GLY A 710 21.65 -12.06 12.93
CA GLY A 710 20.53 -11.14 13.18
C GLY A 710 20.68 -9.74 12.60
N GLU A 711 21.69 -9.47 11.76
CA GLU A 711 21.69 -8.26 10.93
C GLU A 711 20.48 -8.29 9.98
N ARG A 712 19.76 -7.17 9.91
CA ARG A 712 18.49 -7.10 9.18
C ARG A 712 18.67 -7.29 7.67
N LEU A 713 17.89 -8.19 7.09
CA LEU A 713 17.93 -8.47 5.66
C LEU A 713 17.40 -7.27 4.83
N ARG A 714 18.31 -6.56 4.16
CA ARG A 714 17.98 -5.46 3.24
C ARG A 714 17.63 -6.00 1.85
N THR A 715 16.39 -5.79 1.39
CA THR A 715 15.95 -6.10 0.01
C THR A 715 15.42 -4.85 -0.67
N MET A 716 15.91 -4.54 -1.88
CA MET A 716 15.49 -3.35 -2.63
C MET A 716 13.97 -3.29 -2.89
N SER A 717 13.42 -2.09 -2.90
CA SER A 717 11.99 -1.84 -3.13
C SER A 717 11.55 -2.26 -4.52
N CYS A 718 10.25 -2.49 -4.70
CA CYS A 718 9.69 -2.87 -5.99
C CYS A 718 9.75 -1.73 -7.01
N SER A 719 9.62 -0.48 -6.58
CA SER A 719 9.87 0.70 -7.43
C SER A 719 11.28 0.68 -8.01
N ASP A 720 12.30 0.42 -7.18
CA ASP A 720 13.71 0.37 -7.61
C ASP A 720 14.00 -0.85 -8.49
N LYS A 721 13.31 -1.97 -8.25
CA LYS A 721 13.40 -3.17 -9.09
C LYS A 721 12.80 -2.95 -10.48
N ILE A 722 11.62 -2.33 -10.58
CA ILE A 722 11.01 -1.98 -11.87
C ILE A 722 11.89 -0.97 -12.61
N LEU A 723 12.46 0.02 -11.93
CA LEU A 723 13.47 0.91 -12.53
C LEU A 723 14.64 0.11 -13.15
N ARG A 724 15.20 -0.84 -12.39
CA ARG A 724 16.28 -1.68 -12.90
C ARG A 724 15.86 -2.55 -14.09
N TRP A 725 14.60 -2.97 -14.18
CA TRP A 725 14.08 -3.71 -15.35
C TRP A 725 13.87 -2.79 -16.56
N ASN A 726 13.48 -1.54 -16.33
CA ASN A 726 13.41 -0.51 -17.38
C ASN A 726 14.79 -0.03 -17.87
N VAL A 727 15.90 -0.50 -17.28
CA VAL A 727 17.25 -0.27 -17.83
C VAL A 727 17.87 -1.57 -18.39
N LEU A 728 17.81 -2.67 -17.62
CA LEU A 728 18.50 -3.92 -17.95
C LEU A 728 17.61 -4.99 -18.62
N GLY A 729 16.34 -4.69 -18.84
CA GLY A 729 15.33 -5.62 -19.30
C GLY A 729 14.82 -6.60 -18.22
N LEU A 730 13.70 -7.26 -18.54
CA LEU A 730 12.99 -8.23 -17.71
C LEU A 730 13.70 -9.58 -17.66
N GLN A 731 14.36 -10.00 -18.74
CA GLN A 731 15.01 -11.31 -18.90
C GLN A 731 16.13 -11.54 -17.85
N GLY A 732 16.93 -10.51 -17.56
CA GLY A 732 18.06 -10.58 -16.63
C GLY A 732 19.27 -11.36 -17.16
N GLY A 733 20.38 -11.26 -16.43
CA GLY A 733 21.73 -11.68 -16.87
C GLY A 733 22.02 -13.17 -17.06
N LEU A 734 21.00 -14.04 -17.12
CA LEU A 734 21.16 -15.41 -17.63
C LEU A 734 20.65 -15.45 -19.07
N LEU A 735 19.36 -15.12 -19.26
CA LEU A 735 18.74 -15.10 -20.57
C LEU A 735 19.36 -14.08 -21.53
N SER A 736 20.06 -13.05 -21.06
CA SER A 736 20.84 -12.14 -21.92
C SER A 736 22.01 -12.79 -22.69
N HIS A 737 22.30 -14.09 -22.47
CA HIS A 737 23.19 -14.89 -23.32
C HIS A 737 22.53 -15.44 -24.59
N PHE A 738 21.19 -15.31 -24.69
CA PHE A 738 20.36 -15.86 -25.76
C PHE A 738 19.40 -14.84 -26.36
N VAL A 739 18.97 -13.83 -25.59
CA VAL A 739 17.99 -12.84 -26.05
C VAL A 739 18.41 -11.39 -25.81
N GLU A 740 18.02 -10.53 -26.73
CA GLU A 740 18.06 -9.08 -26.57
C GLU A 740 17.25 -8.62 -25.33
N PRO A 741 17.49 -7.40 -24.80
CA PRO A 741 16.79 -6.90 -23.63
C PRO A 741 15.27 -6.75 -23.85
N VAL A 742 14.47 -7.45 -23.04
CA VAL A 742 13.00 -7.45 -23.14
C VAL A 742 12.41 -6.44 -22.18
N TYR A 743 11.67 -5.45 -22.68
CA TYR A 743 11.11 -4.35 -21.88
C TYR A 743 9.58 -4.43 -21.73
N LEU A 744 9.03 -3.59 -20.84
CA LEU A 744 7.59 -3.37 -20.71
C LEU A 744 7.16 -2.26 -21.66
N SER A 745 6.07 -2.46 -22.39
CA SER A 745 5.43 -1.43 -23.20
C SER A 745 4.49 -0.56 -22.35
N SER A 746 3.81 -1.14 -21.35
CA SER A 746 3.01 -0.36 -20.38
C SER A 746 3.01 -0.92 -18.95
N LEU A 747 2.66 -0.07 -17.98
CA LEU A 747 2.44 -0.42 -16.57
C LEU A 747 1.12 0.18 -16.08
N THR A 748 0.17 -0.68 -15.73
CA THR A 748 -1.18 -0.33 -15.27
C THR A 748 -1.31 -0.52 -13.75
N LEU A 749 -1.82 0.50 -13.04
CA LEU A 749 -2.11 0.41 -11.61
C LEU A 749 -3.61 0.28 -11.30
N GLY A 750 -3.96 -0.67 -10.42
CA GLY A 750 -5.30 -0.79 -9.83
C GLY A 750 -5.60 0.24 -8.73
N TYR A 751 -4.58 0.75 -8.03
CA TYR A 751 -4.73 1.71 -6.93
C TYR A 751 -3.44 2.51 -6.70
N LEU A 752 -3.56 3.67 -6.02
CA LEU A 752 -2.49 4.62 -5.73
C LEU A 752 -1.75 5.06 -6.99
N PHE A 753 -2.51 5.52 -7.99
CA PHE A 753 -1.91 6.11 -9.19
C PHE A 753 -1.72 7.62 -9.03
N SER A 754 -0.49 8.06 -9.25
CA SER A 754 -0.17 9.40 -9.76
C SER A 754 0.86 9.24 -10.87
N LYS A 755 0.60 9.84 -12.03
CA LYS A 755 1.44 9.72 -13.24
C LYS A 755 2.86 10.21 -12.94
N GLY A 756 2.98 11.42 -12.38
CA GLY A 756 4.29 12.03 -12.11
C GLY A 756 5.09 11.37 -10.98
N HIS A 757 4.43 10.74 -10.01
CA HIS A 757 5.11 9.97 -8.96
C HIS A 757 5.58 8.60 -9.47
N LEU A 758 4.75 7.93 -10.27
CA LEU A 758 5.06 6.62 -10.84
C LEU A 758 6.18 6.70 -11.89
N THR A 759 6.10 7.62 -12.85
CA THR A 759 7.12 7.78 -13.91
C THR A 759 8.50 8.13 -13.33
N ARG A 760 8.55 9.04 -12.34
CA ARG A 760 9.77 9.30 -11.55
C ARG A 760 10.34 8.02 -10.96
N ALA A 761 9.51 7.24 -10.28
CA ALA A 761 9.95 6.07 -9.54
C ALA A 761 10.50 4.95 -10.47
N ILE A 762 9.85 4.72 -11.63
CA ILE A 762 10.15 3.56 -12.48
C ILE A 762 11.03 3.85 -13.70
N CYS A 763 11.27 5.10 -14.09
CA CYS A 763 12.14 5.40 -15.24
C CYS A 763 12.78 6.80 -15.17
N CYS A 764 11.97 7.85 -15.16
CA CYS A 764 12.41 9.22 -15.47
C CYS A 764 13.44 9.83 -14.51
N ARG A 765 13.61 9.28 -13.30
CA ARG A 765 14.70 9.73 -12.42
C ARG A 765 16.10 9.50 -12.99
N MET A 766 16.27 8.54 -13.90
CA MET A 766 17.53 8.28 -14.63
C MET A 766 17.74 9.22 -15.83
N SER A 767 16.68 9.82 -16.36
CA SER A 767 16.72 10.77 -17.50
C SER A 767 16.68 12.24 -17.04
N ARG A 768 16.83 12.50 -15.73
CA ARG A 768 16.73 13.85 -15.13
C ARG A 768 17.75 14.85 -15.69
N ASN A 769 18.91 14.35 -16.13
CA ASN A 769 19.99 15.15 -16.71
C ASN A 769 20.03 15.01 -18.26
N GLY A 770 18.88 14.74 -18.89
CA GLY A 770 18.79 14.42 -20.31
C GLY A 770 19.37 13.04 -20.65
N GLU A 771 19.90 12.90 -21.86
CA GLU A 771 20.39 11.63 -22.42
C GLU A 771 21.78 11.20 -21.90
N ALA A 772 22.39 11.97 -21.00
CA ALA A 772 23.75 11.72 -20.52
C ALA A 772 23.98 10.33 -19.90
N PHE A 773 22.95 9.70 -19.34
CA PHE A 773 23.00 8.31 -18.88
C PHE A 773 22.71 7.30 -20.00
N GLN A 774 21.76 7.61 -20.91
CA GLN A 774 21.46 6.76 -22.07
C GLN A 774 22.71 6.55 -22.94
N ASN A 775 23.46 7.62 -23.19
CA ASN A 775 24.67 7.61 -24.02
C ASN A 775 25.87 6.88 -23.35
N GLN A 776 25.71 6.36 -22.14
CA GLN A 776 26.71 5.49 -21.49
C GLN A 776 26.36 4.01 -21.63
N LEU A 777 25.09 3.65 -21.84
CA LEU A 777 24.65 2.26 -21.92
C LEU A 777 25.18 1.59 -23.20
N PRO A 778 25.42 0.26 -23.20
CA PRO A 778 25.74 -0.47 -24.42
C PRO A 778 24.53 -0.47 -25.36
N ASP A 779 24.76 -0.47 -26.67
CA ASP A 779 23.78 -0.15 -27.74
C ASP A 779 22.39 -0.80 -27.62
N LEU A 780 22.31 -2.06 -27.15
CA LEU A 780 21.04 -2.79 -26.98
C LEU A 780 20.25 -2.41 -25.71
N TYR A 781 20.81 -1.60 -24.80
CA TYR A 781 20.21 -1.25 -23.52
C TYR A 781 19.73 0.21 -23.50
N ILE A 782 18.46 0.40 -23.14
CA ILE A 782 17.80 1.70 -23.08
C ILE A 782 17.23 2.01 -21.70
N VAL A 783 17.02 3.30 -21.41
CA VAL A 783 16.12 3.77 -20.36
C VAL A 783 14.69 3.72 -20.88
N ASN A 784 14.04 2.58 -20.72
CA ASN A 784 12.66 2.36 -21.13
C ASN A 784 11.68 3.27 -20.35
N HIS A 785 10.81 3.95 -21.08
CA HIS A 785 9.74 4.79 -20.56
C HIS A 785 8.38 4.16 -20.96
N PRO A 786 7.89 3.16 -20.20
CA PRO A 786 6.63 2.48 -20.53
C PRO A 786 5.45 3.43 -20.36
N GLU A 787 4.41 3.27 -21.17
CA GLU A 787 3.13 3.94 -20.96
C GLU A 787 2.60 3.63 -19.55
N VAL A 788 2.09 4.63 -18.83
CA VAL A 788 1.54 4.44 -17.48
C VAL A 788 0.12 4.94 -17.34
N GLY A 789 -0.71 4.16 -16.66
CA GLY A 789 -2.07 4.56 -16.36
C GLY A 789 -2.74 3.74 -15.27
N ARG A 790 -4.05 3.89 -15.16
CA ARG A 790 -4.87 3.29 -14.10
C ARG A 790 -6.20 2.80 -14.62
N VAL A 791 -6.82 1.91 -13.85
CA VAL A 791 -8.21 1.49 -14.06
C VAL A 791 -9.19 2.65 -13.80
N SER A 792 -10.30 2.66 -14.53
CA SER A 792 -11.39 3.64 -14.43
C SER A 792 -12.23 3.44 -13.16
N VAL A 793 -12.47 2.19 -12.77
CA VAL A 793 -13.28 1.84 -11.59
C VAL A 793 -12.39 1.28 -10.48
N TYR A 794 -12.44 1.92 -9.30
CA TYR A 794 -11.66 1.53 -8.13
C TYR A 794 -12.51 1.57 -6.85
N ASP A 795 -12.60 0.46 -6.11
CA ASP A 795 -13.19 0.42 -4.77
C ASP A 795 -12.23 1.07 -3.75
N SER A 796 -12.60 2.26 -3.28
CA SER A 796 -11.76 3.09 -2.43
C SER A 796 -11.59 2.63 -0.99
N THR A 797 -12.22 1.53 -0.58
CA THR A 797 -12.14 1.03 0.80
C THR A 797 -10.74 0.49 1.12
N ARG A 798 -9.90 1.32 1.73
CA ARG A 798 -8.59 0.90 2.26
C ARG A 798 -8.79 -0.17 3.34
N GLN A 799 -8.76 -1.44 2.93
CA GLN A 799 -8.76 -2.56 3.86
C GLN A 799 -7.50 -2.50 4.74
N THR A 800 -7.70 -2.35 6.05
CA THR A 800 -6.67 -2.22 7.10
C THR A 800 -6.31 -3.55 7.77
N GLY A 801 -6.84 -4.67 7.28
CA GLY A 801 -6.48 -6.00 7.76
C GLY A 801 -5.03 -6.35 7.42
N LYS A 802 -4.40 -7.19 8.26
CA LYS A 802 -3.10 -7.79 7.96
C LYS A 802 -3.20 -8.65 6.70
N THR A 803 -2.21 -8.60 5.81
CA THR A 803 -2.16 -9.51 4.67
C THR A 803 -1.66 -10.89 5.11
N LYS A 804 -2.15 -11.95 4.45
CA LYS A 804 -1.60 -13.31 4.62
C LYS A 804 -0.20 -13.40 4.04
N GLU A 805 0.58 -14.33 4.56
CA GLU A 805 1.96 -14.57 4.14
C GLU A 805 2.06 -15.35 2.82
N SER A 806 0.98 -16.03 2.42
CA SER A 806 0.87 -16.78 1.16
C SER A 806 1.10 -15.92 -0.10
N SER A 807 1.94 -16.39 -1.02
CA SER A 807 2.22 -15.80 -2.34
C SER A 807 1.90 -16.82 -3.43
N VAL A 808 1.06 -16.47 -4.40
CA VAL A 808 0.69 -17.37 -5.52
C VAL A 808 1.55 -17.03 -6.74
N ASN A 809 2.01 -18.04 -7.49
CA ASN A 809 2.68 -17.86 -8.77
C ASN A 809 2.17 -18.82 -9.85
N TRP A 810 2.10 -18.34 -11.09
CA TRP A 810 1.74 -19.13 -12.27
C TRP A 810 2.28 -18.43 -13.52
N CYS A 811 2.73 -19.17 -14.53
CA CYS A 811 2.93 -18.66 -15.88
C CYS A 811 2.28 -19.55 -16.94
N LEU A 812 2.20 -19.07 -18.18
CA LEU A 812 1.50 -19.77 -19.28
C LEU A 812 2.06 -21.17 -19.61
N ALA A 813 3.26 -21.50 -19.15
CA ALA A 813 3.84 -22.84 -19.25
C ALA A 813 3.41 -23.79 -18.13
N ASP A 814 2.68 -23.33 -17.12
CA ASP A 814 2.22 -24.12 -15.98
C ASP A 814 0.76 -24.60 -16.14
N GLU A 815 0.51 -25.87 -15.81
CA GLU A 815 -0.84 -26.42 -15.71
C GLU A 815 -1.62 -25.81 -14.53
N GLU A 816 -0.99 -25.72 -13.36
CA GLU A 816 -1.60 -25.23 -12.11
C GLU A 816 -0.75 -24.18 -11.39
N ALA A 817 -1.38 -23.41 -10.50
CA ALA A 817 -0.75 -22.35 -9.72
C ALA A 817 -0.07 -22.90 -8.45
N GLU A 818 1.14 -22.43 -8.16
CA GLU A 818 1.94 -22.80 -6.99
C GLU A 818 1.76 -21.75 -5.89
N VAL A 819 1.61 -22.20 -4.64
CA VAL A 819 1.47 -21.31 -3.47
C VAL A 819 2.73 -21.41 -2.61
N LEU A 820 3.29 -20.27 -2.23
CA LEU A 820 4.49 -20.12 -1.44
C LEU A 820 4.17 -19.52 -0.07
N ASP A 821 4.90 -19.96 0.95
CA ASP A 821 5.06 -19.19 2.18
C ASP A 821 6.00 -18.00 1.88
N GLY A 822 5.48 -16.79 1.81
CA GLY A 822 6.24 -15.59 1.48
C GLY A 822 7.25 -15.13 2.55
N THR A 823 7.26 -15.76 3.73
CA THR A 823 8.28 -15.53 4.79
C THR A 823 9.44 -16.51 4.73
N LYS A 824 9.27 -17.66 4.05
CA LYS A 824 10.30 -18.68 3.84
C LYS A 824 10.80 -18.77 2.41
N GLY A 825 9.98 -18.31 1.45
CA GLY A 825 10.27 -18.38 0.03
C GLY A 825 10.30 -19.81 -0.52
N LYS A 826 9.60 -20.74 0.13
CA LYS A 826 9.40 -22.15 -0.27
C LYS A 826 7.90 -22.45 -0.44
N VAL A 827 7.56 -23.58 -1.07
CA VAL A 827 6.17 -23.99 -1.33
C VAL A 827 5.41 -24.19 0.00
N GLU A 828 4.18 -23.68 0.06
CA GLU A 828 3.31 -23.78 1.24
C GLU A 828 2.87 -25.24 1.44
N GLY A 829 3.46 -25.90 2.42
CA GLY A 829 3.17 -27.30 2.74
C GLY A 829 4.07 -27.84 3.85
N SER A 830 3.80 -29.06 4.32
CA SER A 830 4.58 -29.70 5.40
C SER A 830 6.03 -30.03 5.00
N LYS A 831 6.30 -30.20 3.71
CA LYS A 831 7.62 -30.55 3.16
C LYS A 831 8.49 -29.34 2.80
N LEU A 832 7.91 -28.13 2.72
CA LEU A 832 8.59 -26.90 2.30
C LEU A 832 9.44 -27.09 1.02
N GLU A 833 8.79 -27.57 -0.04
CA GLU A 833 9.46 -27.91 -1.30
C GLU A 833 10.03 -26.66 -2.01
N ILE A 834 11.03 -26.87 -2.86
CA ILE A 834 11.72 -25.80 -3.58
C ILE A 834 10.79 -25.26 -4.65
N SER A 835 10.51 -23.94 -4.61
CA SER A 835 9.65 -23.30 -5.60
C SER A 835 10.21 -23.40 -7.02
N ARG A 836 9.34 -23.63 -8.00
CA ARG A 836 9.68 -23.51 -9.42
C ARG A 836 10.19 -22.12 -9.81
N VAL A 837 9.83 -21.07 -9.06
CA VAL A 837 10.39 -19.73 -9.28
C VAL A 837 11.67 -19.43 -8.48
N SER A 838 12.29 -20.40 -7.77
CA SER A 838 13.58 -20.27 -7.04
C SER A 838 14.77 -19.89 -7.93
N LYS A 839 15.98 -19.67 -7.38
CA LYS A 839 17.17 -19.43 -8.25
C LYS A 839 17.69 -20.74 -8.81
N LEU A 840 17.66 -21.80 -8.00
CA LEU A 840 18.06 -23.15 -8.37
C LEU A 840 17.31 -23.62 -9.61
N HIS A 841 15.97 -23.64 -9.58
CA HIS A 841 15.16 -24.12 -10.71
C HIS A 841 15.31 -23.25 -11.98
N MET A 842 15.48 -21.92 -11.82
CA MET A 842 15.79 -21.01 -12.94
C MET A 842 17.17 -21.25 -13.56
N PHE A 843 18.09 -21.87 -12.83
CA PHE A 843 19.39 -22.27 -13.33
C PHE A 843 19.36 -23.67 -13.94
N THR A 844 18.50 -24.56 -13.45
CA THR A 844 18.22 -25.85 -14.10
C THR A 844 17.68 -25.63 -15.52
N LEU A 845 16.64 -24.80 -15.67
CA LEU A 845 16.09 -24.40 -16.97
C LEU A 845 17.14 -23.71 -17.88
N PHE A 846 18.13 -23.04 -17.29
CA PHE A 846 19.24 -22.45 -18.04
C PHE A 846 20.20 -23.50 -18.59
N GLN A 847 20.62 -24.46 -17.76
CA GLN A 847 21.49 -25.55 -18.22
C GLN A 847 20.80 -26.44 -19.27
N GLU A 848 19.52 -26.74 -19.09
CA GLU A 848 18.69 -27.42 -20.09
C GLU A 848 18.68 -26.64 -21.43
N LEU A 849 18.54 -25.31 -21.39
CA LEU A 849 18.55 -24.48 -22.60
C LEU A 849 19.94 -24.46 -23.25
N CYS A 850 21.01 -24.38 -22.47
CA CYS A 850 22.38 -24.46 -22.99
C CYS A 850 22.66 -25.82 -23.63
N LEU A 851 22.15 -26.93 -23.08
CA LEU A 851 22.24 -28.26 -23.67
C LEU A 851 21.48 -28.32 -25.01
N LEU A 852 20.23 -27.84 -25.04
CA LEU A 852 19.40 -27.81 -26.24
C LEU A 852 20.00 -26.96 -27.37
N ARG A 853 20.67 -25.85 -27.02
CA ARG A 853 21.28 -24.90 -27.97
C ARG A 853 22.79 -25.11 -28.20
N GLY A 854 23.37 -26.21 -27.69
CA GLY A 854 24.79 -26.54 -27.90
C GLY A 854 25.81 -25.58 -27.27
N ARG A 855 25.40 -24.76 -26.28
CA ARG A 855 26.26 -23.77 -25.60
C ARG A 855 27.16 -24.41 -24.55
N HIS A 856 28.09 -25.24 -25.00
CA HIS A 856 29.07 -25.93 -24.16
C HIS A 856 30.01 -24.96 -23.42
N ASP A 857 30.22 -23.76 -23.95
CA ASP A 857 30.96 -22.66 -23.30
C ASP A 857 30.30 -22.22 -21.99
N LEU A 858 28.96 -22.16 -21.95
CA LEU A 858 28.20 -21.80 -20.76
C LEU A 858 28.00 -22.98 -19.80
N LEU A 859 27.99 -24.22 -20.32
CA LEU A 859 27.90 -25.44 -19.51
C LEU A 859 29.22 -25.79 -18.79
N ALA A 860 30.36 -25.35 -19.32
CA ALA A 860 31.66 -25.54 -18.67
C ALA A 860 31.81 -24.73 -17.37
N LEU A 861 30.94 -23.75 -17.13
CA LEU A 861 30.92 -22.91 -15.93
C LEU A 861 30.08 -23.59 -14.84
N SER A 862 30.70 -23.92 -13.71
CA SER A 862 30.07 -24.72 -12.65
C SER A 862 29.11 -23.94 -11.75
N SER A 863 29.32 -22.64 -11.54
CA SER A 863 28.56 -21.82 -10.60
C SER A 863 27.57 -20.84 -11.26
N TYR A 864 26.41 -20.67 -10.62
CA TYR A 864 25.41 -19.65 -10.96
C TYR A 864 25.97 -18.21 -10.98
N SER A 865 27.00 -17.92 -10.17
CA SER A 865 27.69 -16.62 -10.17
C SER A 865 28.43 -16.37 -11.48
N ASP A 866 29.09 -17.39 -12.00
CA ASP A 866 30.14 -17.26 -13.00
C ASP A 866 29.52 -17.16 -14.40
N VAL A 867 28.52 -18.02 -14.66
CA VAL A 867 27.61 -17.92 -15.81
C VAL A 867 26.99 -16.54 -15.93
N LYS A 868 26.70 -15.87 -14.81
CA LYS A 868 26.13 -14.51 -14.84
C LYS A 868 27.21 -13.45 -15.02
N ALA A 869 28.43 -13.68 -14.55
CA ALA A 869 29.55 -12.78 -14.75
C ALA A 869 29.96 -12.69 -16.23
N THR A 870 29.87 -13.79 -16.98
CA THR A 870 30.21 -13.84 -18.42
C THR A 870 29.21 -13.12 -19.33
N ALA A 871 28.02 -12.73 -18.84
CA ALA A 871 27.07 -11.90 -19.58
C ALA A 871 27.54 -10.44 -19.68
N ALA A 872 28.63 -10.20 -20.42
CA ALA A 872 29.42 -8.97 -20.36
C ALA A 872 28.61 -7.69 -20.59
N SER A 873 27.79 -7.63 -21.66
CA SER A 873 26.95 -6.48 -21.97
C SER A 873 25.96 -6.15 -20.84
N TYR A 874 25.31 -7.18 -20.28
CA TYR A 874 24.41 -7.05 -19.14
C TYR A 874 25.13 -6.57 -17.87
N GLN A 875 26.32 -7.07 -17.57
CA GLN A 875 27.08 -6.65 -16.39
C GLN A 875 27.62 -5.22 -16.54
N THR A 876 28.06 -4.82 -17.73
CA THR A 876 28.47 -3.44 -18.03
C THR A 876 27.31 -2.45 -17.84
N ALA A 877 26.15 -2.71 -18.47
CA ALA A 877 24.95 -1.90 -18.30
C ALA A 877 24.51 -1.81 -16.83
N LYS A 878 24.59 -2.93 -16.09
CA LYS A 878 24.28 -2.99 -14.66
C LYS A 878 25.27 -2.18 -13.81
N GLY A 879 26.56 -2.21 -14.13
CA GLY A 879 27.60 -1.45 -13.44
C GLY A 879 27.40 0.05 -13.63
N GLN A 880 27.16 0.48 -14.87
CA GLN A 880 26.83 1.86 -15.22
C GLN A 880 25.55 2.33 -14.53
N PHE A 881 24.49 1.52 -14.52
CA PHE A 881 23.25 1.82 -13.80
C PHE A 881 23.47 2.05 -12.30
N PHE A 882 24.27 1.20 -11.64
CA PHE A 882 24.59 1.37 -10.21
C PHE A 882 25.45 2.60 -9.95
N LYS A 883 26.44 2.88 -10.81
CA LYS A 883 27.27 4.08 -10.74
C LYS A 883 26.43 5.36 -10.91
N ALA A 884 25.56 5.40 -11.92
CA ALA A 884 24.68 6.54 -12.18
C ALA A 884 23.69 6.80 -11.02
N LEU A 885 23.15 5.76 -10.37
CA LEU A 885 22.33 5.93 -9.16
C LEU A 885 23.09 6.63 -8.01
N GLN A 886 24.37 6.34 -7.86
CA GLN A 886 25.25 6.98 -6.87
C GLN A 886 25.58 8.43 -7.28
N GLU A 887 26.00 8.66 -8.53
CA GLU A 887 26.37 9.98 -9.05
C GLU A 887 25.19 10.97 -9.11
N MET A 888 23.98 10.48 -9.43
CA MET A 888 22.74 11.27 -9.36
C MET A 888 22.21 11.45 -7.92
N GLY A 889 22.92 10.91 -6.91
CA GLY A 889 22.60 11.07 -5.51
C GLY A 889 21.37 10.31 -5.03
N TYR A 890 20.93 9.26 -5.74
CA TYR A 890 19.79 8.43 -5.32
C TYR A 890 20.15 7.40 -4.26
N GLY A 891 21.45 7.12 -4.06
CA GLY A 891 21.98 6.20 -3.06
C GLY A 891 22.57 4.94 -3.69
N ASN A 892 23.18 4.09 -2.86
CA ASN A 892 23.86 2.87 -3.33
C ASN A 892 22.88 1.71 -3.49
N TRP A 893 23.05 0.89 -4.53
CA TRP A 893 22.21 -0.30 -4.72
C TRP A 893 22.64 -1.42 -3.75
N ILE A 894 21.78 -1.74 -2.77
CA ILE A 894 22.06 -2.81 -1.81
C ILE A 894 21.91 -4.18 -2.48
N SER A 895 23.05 -4.85 -2.66
CA SER A 895 23.14 -6.23 -3.15
C SER A 895 23.08 -7.22 -1.98
N LYS A 896 22.70 -8.47 -2.30
CA LYS A 896 22.85 -9.61 -1.37
C LYS A 896 24.32 -10.08 -1.34
N PRO A 897 24.74 -10.74 -0.24
CA PRO A 897 26.04 -11.41 -0.14
C PRO A 897 26.38 -12.23 -1.41
N GLN A 898 27.67 -12.37 -1.71
CA GLN A 898 28.08 -13.03 -2.95
C GLN A 898 27.91 -14.55 -2.88
N GLU A 899 28.12 -15.11 -1.69
CA GLU A 899 27.91 -16.50 -1.26
C GLU A 899 26.52 -17.02 -1.68
N GLU A 900 25.49 -16.19 -1.59
CA GLU A 900 24.10 -16.48 -2.00
C GLU A 900 23.92 -16.76 -3.52
N LYS A 901 24.99 -16.59 -4.30
CA LYS A 901 25.04 -16.80 -5.75
C LYS A 901 26.11 -17.84 -6.15
N CYS A 902 26.94 -18.30 -5.20
CA CYS A 902 28.05 -19.22 -5.43
C CYS A 902 27.60 -20.67 -5.22
N PHE A 903 26.61 -21.11 -6.00
CA PHE A 903 26.14 -22.50 -5.98
C PHE A 903 26.17 -23.11 -7.38
N SER A 904 26.48 -24.40 -7.43
CA SER A 904 26.33 -25.26 -8.60
C SER A 904 25.03 -26.07 -8.51
N LEU A 905 24.63 -26.69 -9.61
CA LEU A 905 23.62 -27.73 -9.60
C LEU A 905 24.27 -29.06 -9.20
N SER A 906 23.59 -29.84 -8.37
CA SER A 906 23.94 -31.23 -8.10
C SER A 906 23.72 -32.05 -9.38
N ILE A 907 24.77 -32.66 -9.91
CA ILE A 907 24.74 -33.57 -11.07
C ILE A 907 24.20 -34.93 -10.62
#